data_AF-A0A7G7BGB6-F1
#
_entry.id   AF-A0A7G7BGB6-F1
#
_cell.length_a   1.000
_cell.length_b   1.000
_cell.length_c   1.000
_cell.angle_alpha   90.00
_cell.angle_beta   90.00
_cell.angle_gamma   90.00
#
_symmetry.space_group_name_H-M   'P 1'
#
loop_
_entity.id
_entity.type
_entity.pdbx_description
1 polymer ?
#
loop_
_entity_poly.entity_id
_entity_poly.type
_entity_poly.pdbx_seq_one_letter_code
_entity_poly.pdbx_strand_id
1 'polypeptide(L)'
;MQPTPEQSPHHAYPDHWEADVVLRDGGTARIRPITTDDAERLVSFYEQVSDESKYYRFFAPYPRLSAKDVRRFTHHDYVDRVGLAVTTGGEFIATVRFDRIDAQGRPATAPADEAEVAFLVQDAHQGRGVASALLEHIAAVARERGIRRFAAEVLPANNKMIKVFRDAGYTQQRSFEDGSVHLTLDLEPTAESLAVQRGREQRAESRSVQRLLAPGSVAVVGTGRTHGGVGRTVLRNLLGSGYTGRTYAVNRAFGTDLAEIDGVPAHRSVGEIDERVDLAVLAVPAERVPEAVADCGEHGVRGLVVLSAGYAEQGTEGRERQRELVRQARSYGMRIIGPNAFGIINTSEAVRLNASLAPESPARGHIGLFTQSGAIGIALLSGLHRRGAGLSTFISAGNRADVSGNDFLQYWYEDQDTDVALLYLESLGNPRKFTRLARRTAAVKPVVVVKGARHSGSNPPGHAVPVSRIPDATVSALMRQAGVIRVDTVTEMVDAGLLLAGQPLPAGPRVAILGNSESLGLLTYDACLAEGLRPRPPLDLTTAASPQDFRDALAGALGDQTCDAVIVTAIPWVGENGEAETGDGEVLAAALRDAAATGPAKPVAVVHVEIGGLAEALAAAAGTVTPARGARGAAPARQPAATPAAGTAPARQPAATPSIAETATETAPGTATEPATGTPAHVGRIPAYPAAERAVRALAEAVRYAQWRRQAAVPGKVPDFEDTVDEARAARLIGALLGPGPDPRGRPLTHDEARELLGSYGITVRPTLPAPSPEAAAAAAERLGYPVALKTTAPHLRHRADLGGVRLDLANQSELRRAYGELTGLLGKATELQPVVQAMAPRGVDTVVRASIDAAAGAVLSFGLAGAPSELLGDTAHRLVPATDRDAAELVRSIKAAPMLFGWRGSAPVDTPALEELLLRVSRLVDDHPEVVSVALEPVVVATAGLTVLGASVRLAPPPARSDLGPRRLPSY
;
A
#
# COMPACT_ATOMS: atom_id res chain seq x y z
N MET A 1 24.62 -41.92 -39.53
CA MET A 1 23.22 -42.03 -39.11
C MET A 1 22.86 -40.72 -38.43
N GLN A 2 22.12 -39.84 -39.10
CA GLN A 2 21.57 -38.63 -38.47
C GLN A 2 20.47 -39.07 -37.48
N PRO A 3 20.35 -38.45 -36.30
CA PRO A 3 19.23 -38.72 -35.41
C PRO A 3 17.96 -38.09 -35.98
N THR A 4 16.86 -38.83 -35.91
CA THR A 4 15.51 -38.45 -36.34
C THR A 4 14.98 -37.24 -35.53
N PRO A 5 14.14 -36.34 -36.08
CA PRO A 5 13.76 -35.08 -35.43
C PRO A 5 12.71 -35.16 -34.30
N GLU A 6 12.39 -36.33 -33.76
CA GLU A 6 11.20 -36.54 -32.91
C GLU A 6 11.48 -36.74 -31.41
N GLN A 7 12.67 -36.41 -30.92
CA GLN A 7 13.00 -36.54 -29.49
C GLN A 7 13.73 -35.32 -28.93
N SER A 8 13.13 -34.12 -29.07
CA SER A 8 13.45 -33.03 -28.14
C SER A 8 12.60 -33.22 -26.88
N PRO A 9 13.17 -33.19 -25.67
CA PRO A 9 12.35 -33.18 -24.46
C PRO A 9 11.43 -31.97 -24.53
N HIS A 10 10.11 -32.19 -24.57
CA HIS A 10 9.14 -31.11 -24.47
C HIS A 10 9.32 -30.45 -23.11
N HIS A 11 10.02 -29.32 -23.07
CA HIS A 11 10.13 -28.50 -21.87
C HIS A 11 8.72 -28.01 -21.52
N ALA A 12 8.30 -28.26 -20.27
CA ALA A 12 6.97 -27.87 -19.81
C ALA A 12 6.79 -26.36 -19.91
N TYR A 13 5.60 -25.92 -20.36
CA TYR A 13 5.28 -24.51 -20.50
C TYR A 13 5.35 -23.80 -19.13
N PRO A 14 6.09 -22.70 -19.00
CA PRO A 14 6.28 -22.02 -17.72
C PRO A 14 5.13 -21.04 -17.42
N ASP A 15 3.98 -21.57 -16.99
CA ASP A 15 2.77 -20.79 -16.66
C ASP A 15 3.02 -19.64 -15.67
N HIS A 16 3.97 -19.80 -14.75
CA HIS A 16 4.26 -18.80 -13.71
C HIS A 16 4.90 -17.52 -14.25
N TRP A 17 5.41 -17.53 -15.50
CA TRP A 17 5.93 -16.34 -16.19
C TRP A 17 4.84 -15.47 -16.78
N GLU A 18 3.60 -15.94 -16.85
CA GLU A 18 2.50 -15.14 -17.36
C GLU A 18 2.10 -14.02 -16.38
N ALA A 19 1.90 -12.82 -16.91
CA ALA A 19 1.56 -11.65 -16.11
C ALA A 19 0.69 -10.66 -16.88
N ASP A 20 -0.35 -10.15 -16.22
CA ASP A 20 -1.03 -8.94 -16.68
C ASP A 20 -0.28 -7.73 -16.14
N VAL A 21 -0.04 -6.72 -16.96
CA VAL A 21 0.69 -5.52 -16.58
C VAL A 21 -0.10 -4.27 -16.89
N VAL A 22 0.10 -3.21 -16.09
CA VAL A 22 -0.42 -1.88 -16.40
C VAL A 22 0.63 -1.11 -17.18
N LEU A 23 0.26 -0.65 -18.37
CA LEU A 23 1.11 0.14 -19.24
C LEU A 23 1.16 1.60 -18.79
N ARG A 24 2.14 2.36 -19.29
CA ARG A 24 2.37 3.77 -18.90
C ARG A 24 1.17 4.65 -19.18
N ASP A 25 0.40 4.29 -20.19
CA ASP A 25 -0.79 5.02 -20.57
C ASP A 25 -1.96 4.72 -19.60
N GLY A 26 -1.94 3.61 -18.86
CA GLY A 26 -2.96 3.18 -17.89
C GLY A 26 -3.80 1.99 -18.34
N GLY A 27 -3.59 1.49 -19.56
CA GLY A 27 -4.25 0.28 -20.09
C GLY A 27 -3.54 -1.00 -19.63
N THR A 28 -4.17 -2.15 -19.83
CA THR A 28 -3.57 -3.46 -19.50
C THR A 28 -3.00 -4.16 -20.74
N ALA A 29 -2.06 -5.08 -20.51
CA ALA A 29 -1.56 -6.01 -21.51
C ALA A 29 -1.10 -7.31 -20.84
N ARG A 30 -1.14 -8.42 -21.57
CA ARG A 30 -0.70 -9.74 -21.09
C ARG A 30 0.70 -10.04 -21.60
N ILE A 31 1.62 -10.37 -20.70
CA ILE A 31 2.94 -10.93 -21.02
C ILE A 31 2.87 -12.43 -20.83
N ARG A 32 3.32 -13.20 -21.81
CA ARG A 32 3.42 -14.68 -21.71
C ARG A 32 4.55 -15.25 -22.56
N PRO A 33 5.03 -16.46 -22.26
CA PRO A 33 5.94 -17.19 -23.15
C PRO A 33 5.35 -17.37 -24.56
N ILE A 34 6.23 -17.30 -25.56
CA ILE A 34 5.90 -17.63 -26.96
C ILE A 34 5.86 -19.14 -27.12
N THR A 35 4.84 -19.65 -27.80
CA THR A 35 4.68 -21.07 -28.13
C THR A 35 4.83 -21.32 -29.63
N THR A 36 4.87 -22.59 -30.02
CA THR A 36 4.90 -23.01 -31.43
C THR A 36 3.66 -22.57 -32.21
N ASP A 37 2.52 -22.42 -31.52
CA ASP A 37 1.22 -22.05 -32.10
C ASP A 37 1.12 -20.56 -32.43
N ASP A 38 2.10 -19.76 -32.01
CA ASP A 38 2.14 -18.31 -32.25
C ASP A 38 2.71 -17.94 -33.63
N ALA A 39 3.02 -18.91 -34.49
CA ALA A 39 3.64 -18.67 -35.79
C ALA A 39 2.86 -17.64 -36.64
N GLU A 40 1.55 -17.80 -36.74
CA GLU A 40 0.69 -16.88 -37.50
C GLU A 40 0.58 -15.50 -36.83
N ARG A 41 0.44 -15.47 -35.49
CA ARG A 41 0.40 -14.22 -34.72
C ARG A 41 1.69 -13.41 -34.87
N LEU A 42 2.84 -14.09 -34.86
CA LEU A 42 4.15 -13.47 -35.05
C LEU A 42 4.27 -12.86 -36.45
N VAL A 43 3.81 -13.57 -37.50
CA VAL A 43 3.84 -13.05 -38.87
C VAL A 43 2.92 -11.84 -39.00
N SER A 44 1.68 -11.92 -38.52
CA SER A 44 0.73 -10.80 -38.51
C SER A 44 1.30 -9.57 -37.79
N PHE A 45 1.88 -9.75 -36.61
CA PHE A 45 2.56 -8.67 -35.89
C PHE A 45 3.71 -8.09 -36.69
N TYR A 46 4.55 -8.92 -37.30
CA TYR A 46 5.71 -8.48 -38.08
C TYR A 46 5.32 -7.61 -39.27
N GLU A 47 4.22 -7.95 -39.95
CA GLU A 47 3.69 -7.17 -41.08
C GLU A 47 3.23 -5.77 -40.66
N GLN A 48 2.78 -5.60 -39.41
CA GLN A 48 2.33 -4.33 -38.87
C GLN A 48 3.45 -3.46 -38.29
N VAL A 49 4.68 -3.96 -38.22
CA VAL A 49 5.86 -3.20 -37.78
C VAL A 49 6.44 -2.42 -38.96
N SER A 50 6.84 -1.16 -38.72
CA SER A 50 7.47 -0.32 -39.74
C SER A 50 8.82 -0.86 -40.21
N ASP A 51 9.20 -0.54 -41.45
CA ASP A 51 10.50 -0.92 -42.01
C ASP A 51 11.67 -0.32 -41.22
N GLU A 52 11.49 0.87 -40.63
CA GLU A 52 12.47 1.50 -39.75
C GLU A 52 12.69 0.66 -38.48
N SER A 53 11.61 0.26 -37.80
CA SER A 53 11.69 -0.59 -36.61
C SER A 53 12.29 -1.97 -36.91
N LYS A 54 12.02 -2.53 -38.09
CA LYS A 54 12.67 -3.77 -38.59
C LYS A 54 14.17 -3.55 -38.83
N TYR A 55 14.54 -2.47 -39.51
CA TYR A 55 15.94 -2.12 -39.77
C TYR A 55 16.74 -1.96 -38.48
N TYR A 56 16.20 -1.23 -37.48
CA TYR A 56 16.87 -1.10 -36.19
C TYR A 56 17.01 -2.40 -35.41
N ARG A 57 16.18 -3.42 -35.69
CA ARG A 57 16.24 -4.71 -35.01
C ARG A 57 17.19 -5.70 -35.67
N PHE A 58 17.25 -5.71 -37.00
CA PHE A 58 18.02 -6.71 -37.77
C PHE A 58 19.27 -6.15 -38.43
N PHE A 59 19.49 -4.82 -38.33
CA PHE A 59 20.62 -4.09 -38.92
C PHE A 59 20.72 -4.22 -40.45
N ALA A 60 19.64 -4.65 -41.10
CA ALA A 60 19.54 -4.83 -42.53
C ALA A 60 18.07 -4.72 -42.98
N PRO A 61 17.80 -4.42 -44.27
CA PRO A 61 16.45 -4.52 -44.83
C PRO A 61 15.88 -5.93 -44.66
N TYR A 62 14.87 -6.07 -43.80
CA TYR A 62 14.26 -7.35 -43.44
C TYR A 62 12.74 -7.28 -43.63
N PRO A 63 12.22 -7.22 -44.87
CA PRO A 63 10.82 -6.88 -45.11
C PRO A 63 9.83 -7.98 -44.65
N ARG A 64 10.26 -9.25 -44.65
CA ARG A 64 9.45 -10.42 -44.27
C ARG A 64 10.29 -11.44 -43.51
N LEU A 65 9.66 -12.21 -42.63
CA LEU A 65 10.28 -13.35 -41.95
C LEU A 65 10.31 -14.57 -42.87
N SER A 66 11.44 -15.27 -42.94
CA SER A 66 11.50 -16.58 -43.60
C SER A 66 10.85 -17.66 -42.74
N ALA A 67 10.44 -18.80 -43.32
CA ALA A 67 9.93 -19.94 -42.55
C ALA A 67 10.92 -20.43 -41.47
N LYS A 68 12.23 -20.28 -41.74
CA LYS A 68 13.29 -20.60 -40.78
C LYS A 68 13.29 -19.63 -39.60
N ASP A 69 13.06 -18.34 -39.83
CA ASP A 69 13.00 -17.33 -38.77
C ASP A 69 11.76 -17.49 -37.91
N VAL A 70 10.61 -17.71 -38.55
CA VAL A 70 9.35 -18.00 -37.83
C VAL A 70 9.55 -19.20 -36.91
N ARG A 71 10.11 -20.30 -37.42
CA ARG A 71 10.43 -21.46 -36.59
C ARG A 71 11.41 -21.12 -35.47
N ARG A 72 12.48 -20.38 -35.76
CA ARG A 72 13.49 -19.99 -34.75
C ARG A 72 12.89 -19.12 -33.64
N PHE A 73 11.92 -18.27 -33.96
CA PHE A 73 11.33 -17.28 -33.05
C PHE A 73 10.08 -17.79 -32.34
N THR A 74 9.60 -19.00 -32.63
CA THR A 74 8.49 -19.65 -31.90
C THR A 74 8.92 -20.89 -31.12
N HIS A 75 10.01 -21.55 -31.51
CA HIS A 75 10.51 -22.75 -30.86
C HIS A 75 11.62 -22.41 -29.85
N HIS A 76 11.22 -22.30 -28.59
CA HIS A 76 12.06 -21.99 -27.43
C HIS A 76 12.15 -23.21 -26.51
N ASP A 77 13.29 -23.42 -25.85
CA ASP A 77 13.49 -24.48 -24.85
C ASP A 77 13.15 -24.03 -23.42
N TYR A 78 12.86 -22.73 -23.23
CA TYR A 78 12.55 -22.10 -21.95
C TYR A 78 13.70 -22.16 -20.93
N VAL A 79 14.94 -22.48 -21.36
CA VAL A 79 16.14 -22.60 -20.53
C VAL A 79 17.25 -21.69 -21.04
N ASP A 80 17.76 -21.97 -22.24
CA ASP A 80 18.86 -21.24 -22.89
C ASP A 80 18.34 -20.31 -23.98
N ARG A 81 17.15 -20.60 -24.51
CA ARG A 81 16.44 -19.78 -25.49
C ARG A 81 15.04 -19.52 -24.97
N VAL A 82 14.75 -18.25 -24.69
CA VAL A 82 13.47 -17.81 -24.14
C VAL A 82 12.90 -16.70 -25.00
N GLY A 83 11.60 -16.79 -25.32
CA GLY A 83 10.85 -15.72 -25.95
C GLY A 83 9.58 -15.40 -25.18
N LEU A 84 9.31 -14.13 -24.95
CA LEU A 84 8.06 -13.62 -24.38
C LEU A 84 7.37 -12.69 -25.38
N ALA A 85 6.04 -12.73 -25.41
CA ALA A 85 5.21 -11.80 -26.17
C ALA A 85 4.34 -10.98 -25.23
N VAL A 86 4.07 -9.73 -25.64
CA VAL A 86 3.03 -8.89 -25.06
C VAL A 86 1.83 -8.92 -25.98
N THR A 87 0.66 -9.16 -25.42
CA THR A 87 -0.59 -9.26 -26.16
C THR A 87 -1.68 -8.31 -25.68
N THR A 88 -2.52 -7.88 -26.61
CA THR A 88 -3.76 -7.12 -26.38
C THR A 88 -4.78 -7.56 -27.43
N GLY A 89 -5.98 -7.91 -27.01
CA GLY A 89 -6.98 -8.60 -27.85
C GLY A 89 -6.53 -9.99 -28.32
N GLY A 90 -5.55 -10.60 -27.63
CA GLY A 90 -4.86 -11.81 -28.10
C GLY A 90 -3.77 -11.56 -29.14
N GLU A 91 -3.73 -10.39 -29.77
CA GLU A 91 -2.75 -10.04 -30.80
C GLU A 91 -1.42 -9.59 -30.21
N PHE A 92 -0.33 -9.92 -30.89
CA PHE A 92 1.03 -9.52 -30.49
C PHE A 92 1.22 -8.03 -30.73
N ILE A 93 1.66 -7.31 -29.69
CA ILE A 93 2.02 -5.88 -29.79
C ILE A 93 3.51 -5.65 -29.56
N ALA A 94 4.20 -6.64 -28.98
CA ALA A 94 5.65 -6.65 -28.82
C ALA A 94 6.17 -8.07 -28.53
N THR A 95 7.46 -8.28 -28.82
CA THR A 95 8.19 -9.51 -28.46
C THR A 95 9.55 -9.17 -27.86
N VAL A 96 10.03 -10.04 -26.97
CA VAL A 96 11.40 -10.03 -26.47
C VAL A 96 11.92 -11.46 -26.46
N ARG A 97 13.21 -11.63 -26.72
CA ARG A 97 13.89 -12.91 -26.60
C ARG A 97 15.28 -12.74 -26.03
N PHE A 98 15.76 -13.78 -25.36
CA PHE A 98 17.18 -13.96 -25.12
C PHE A 98 17.67 -15.33 -25.59
N ASP A 99 18.91 -15.38 -26.05
CA ASP A 99 19.67 -16.60 -26.32
C ASP A 99 20.94 -16.57 -25.42
N ARG A 100 21.21 -17.63 -24.64
CA ARG A 100 22.41 -17.72 -23.79
C ARG A 100 23.68 -17.79 -24.65
N ILE A 101 24.71 -17.04 -24.28
CA ILE A 101 25.96 -16.91 -25.03
C ILE A 101 27.20 -17.18 -24.17
N ASP A 102 28.28 -17.62 -24.81
CA ASP A 102 29.63 -17.65 -24.23
C ASP A 102 30.30 -16.26 -24.30
N ALA A 103 31.51 -16.15 -23.75
CA ALA A 103 32.29 -14.91 -23.77
C ALA A 103 32.68 -14.43 -25.18
N GLN A 104 32.44 -15.24 -26.22
CA GLN A 104 32.67 -14.91 -27.63
C GLN A 104 31.36 -14.66 -28.40
N GLY A 105 30.21 -14.57 -27.71
CA GLY A 105 28.91 -14.32 -28.31
C GLY A 105 28.27 -15.52 -29.01
N ARG A 106 28.78 -16.74 -28.81
CA ARG A 106 28.24 -17.95 -29.46
C ARG A 106 27.22 -18.64 -28.56
N PRO A 107 26.19 -19.30 -29.12
CA PRO A 107 25.19 -20.03 -28.34
C PRO A 107 25.83 -21.00 -27.33
N ALA A 108 25.41 -20.91 -26.07
CA ALA A 108 25.96 -21.68 -24.97
C ALA A 108 24.86 -22.25 -24.06
N THR A 109 25.25 -23.16 -23.16
CA THR A 109 24.41 -23.70 -22.09
C THR A 109 25.02 -23.32 -20.73
N ALA A 110 24.35 -23.63 -19.62
CA ALA A 110 24.96 -23.51 -18.29
C ALA A 110 26.34 -24.22 -18.24
N PRO A 111 27.37 -23.65 -17.56
CA PRO A 111 27.30 -22.59 -16.55
C PRO A 111 27.53 -21.15 -17.04
N ALA A 112 27.50 -20.88 -18.37
CA ALA A 112 27.60 -19.51 -18.87
C ALA A 112 26.47 -18.64 -18.30
N ASP A 113 26.76 -17.42 -17.86
CA ASP A 113 25.81 -16.55 -17.15
C ASP A 113 25.44 -15.26 -17.92
N GLU A 114 25.71 -15.25 -19.23
CA GLU A 114 25.42 -14.13 -20.13
C GLU A 114 24.44 -14.53 -21.24
N ALA A 115 23.57 -13.60 -21.65
CA ALA A 115 22.63 -13.80 -22.74
C ALA A 115 22.50 -12.58 -23.64
N GLU A 116 22.40 -12.81 -24.95
CA GLU A 116 22.05 -11.77 -25.92
C GLU A 116 20.54 -11.51 -25.85
N VAL A 117 20.11 -10.27 -25.63
CA VAL A 117 18.69 -9.90 -25.53
C VAL A 117 18.26 -8.99 -26.67
N ALA A 118 17.05 -9.22 -27.20
CA ALA A 118 16.53 -8.41 -28.28
C ALA A 118 15.01 -8.22 -28.26
N PHE A 119 14.57 -7.03 -28.69
CA PHE A 119 13.20 -6.55 -28.55
C PHE A 119 12.63 -6.09 -29.88
N LEU A 120 11.33 -6.29 -30.10
CA LEU A 120 10.58 -5.68 -31.19
C LEU A 120 9.23 -5.19 -30.67
N VAL A 121 8.89 -3.92 -30.90
CA VAL A 121 7.64 -3.31 -30.45
C VAL A 121 6.96 -2.64 -31.64
N GLN A 122 5.68 -2.93 -31.85
CA GLN A 122 4.88 -2.31 -32.90
C GLN A 122 4.79 -0.80 -32.70
N ASP A 123 4.94 -0.03 -33.77
CA ASP A 123 5.03 1.43 -33.75
C ASP A 123 3.84 2.10 -33.05
N ALA A 124 2.62 1.62 -33.29
CA ALA A 124 1.39 2.09 -32.65
C ALA A 124 1.36 1.89 -31.11
N HIS A 125 2.23 1.02 -30.59
CA HIS A 125 2.34 0.70 -29.17
C HIS A 125 3.60 1.29 -28.51
N GLN A 126 4.44 1.99 -29.26
CA GLN A 126 5.60 2.70 -28.72
C GLN A 126 5.17 3.84 -27.78
N GLY A 127 6.02 4.20 -26.81
CA GLY A 127 5.71 5.24 -25.81
C GLY A 127 4.76 4.79 -24.68
N ARG A 128 4.06 3.66 -24.82
CA ARG A 128 3.18 3.08 -23.78
C ARG A 128 3.94 2.32 -22.68
N GLY A 129 5.27 2.29 -22.71
CA GLY A 129 6.10 1.60 -21.70
C GLY A 129 6.15 0.08 -21.85
N VAL A 130 5.79 -0.44 -23.03
CA VAL A 130 5.79 -1.88 -23.34
C VAL A 130 7.21 -2.49 -23.24
N ALA A 131 8.20 -1.85 -23.88
CA ALA A 131 9.59 -2.31 -23.84
C ALA A 131 10.15 -2.38 -22.40
N SER A 132 9.86 -1.38 -21.57
CA SER A 132 10.25 -1.38 -20.16
C SER A 132 9.60 -2.53 -19.38
N ALA A 133 8.30 -2.79 -19.61
CA ALA A 133 7.61 -3.94 -19.01
C ALA A 133 8.27 -5.27 -19.41
N LEU A 134 8.56 -5.43 -20.70
CA LEU A 134 9.23 -6.62 -21.23
C LEU A 134 10.63 -6.81 -20.65
N LEU A 135 11.43 -5.74 -20.58
CA LEU A 135 12.78 -5.79 -20.03
C LEU A 135 12.77 -6.24 -18.56
N GLU A 136 11.85 -5.70 -17.76
CA GLU A 136 11.66 -6.11 -16.36
C GLU A 136 11.29 -7.60 -16.26
N HIS A 137 10.38 -8.09 -17.10
CA HIS A 137 9.93 -9.48 -17.08
C HIS A 137 11.00 -10.45 -17.58
N ILE A 138 11.63 -10.16 -18.73
CA ILE A 138 12.65 -11.04 -19.30
C ILE A 138 13.89 -11.09 -18.39
N ALA A 139 14.26 -9.99 -17.72
CA ALA A 139 15.34 -9.99 -16.74
C ALA A 139 15.02 -10.91 -15.56
N ALA A 140 13.78 -10.86 -15.03
CA ALA A 140 13.36 -11.77 -13.97
C ALA A 140 13.42 -13.24 -14.39
N VAL A 141 12.96 -13.54 -15.60
CA VAL A 141 13.04 -14.89 -16.19
C VAL A 141 14.49 -15.34 -16.38
N ALA A 142 15.35 -14.46 -16.88
CA ALA A 142 16.77 -14.78 -17.12
C ALA A 142 17.51 -15.09 -15.81
N ARG A 143 17.24 -14.35 -14.73
CA ARG A 143 17.79 -14.66 -13.39
C ARG A 143 17.35 -16.02 -12.87
N GLU A 144 16.08 -16.39 -13.07
CA GLU A 144 15.59 -17.73 -12.73
C GLU A 144 16.36 -18.84 -13.48
N ARG A 145 16.94 -18.51 -14.65
CA ARG A 145 17.79 -19.39 -15.46
C ARG A 145 19.30 -19.19 -15.21
N GLY A 146 19.69 -18.47 -14.16
CA GLY A 146 21.08 -18.26 -13.79
C GLY A 146 21.85 -17.30 -14.70
N ILE A 147 21.15 -16.45 -15.46
CA ILE A 147 21.79 -15.36 -16.22
C ILE A 147 21.98 -14.17 -15.28
N ARG A 148 23.19 -13.63 -15.26
CA ARG A 148 23.57 -12.43 -14.49
C ARG A 148 23.67 -11.18 -15.35
N ARG A 149 23.96 -11.33 -16.65
CA ARG A 149 24.15 -10.17 -17.55
C ARG A 149 23.44 -10.36 -18.88
N PHE A 150 22.89 -9.26 -19.38
CA PHE A 150 22.47 -9.17 -20.78
C PHE A 150 23.48 -8.40 -21.60
N ALA A 151 23.76 -8.91 -22.80
CA ALA A 151 24.39 -8.18 -23.88
C ALA A 151 23.33 -7.76 -24.90
N ALA A 152 23.38 -6.51 -25.37
CA ALA A 152 22.52 -6.02 -26.42
C ALA A 152 23.31 -5.13 -27.39
N GLU A 153 23.17 -5.40 -28.68
CA GLU A 153 23.67 -4.53 -29.73
C GLU A 153 22.55 -3.59 -30.19
N VAL A 154 22.86 -2.30 -30.31
CA VAL A 154 21.90 -1.29 -30.77
C VAL A 154 22.58 -0.33 -31.73
N LEU A 155 21.96 -0.03 -32.87
CA LEU A 155 22.48 1.00 -33.77
C LEU A 155 22.50 2.38 -33.09
N PRO A 156 23.55 3.21 -33.28
CA PRO A 156 23.67 4.53 -32.65
C PRO A 156 22.47 5.45 -32.93
N ALA A 157 21.84 5.30 -34.10
CA ALA A 157 20.64 6.07 -34.47
C ALA A 157 19.39 5.73 -33.64
N ASN A 158 19.33 4.55 -33.00
CA ASN A 158 18.16 4.13 -32.22
C ASN A 158 18.17 4.70 -30.79
N ASN A 159 18.05 6.03 -30.71
CA ASN A 159 18.01 6.79 -29.47
C ASN A 159 16.88 6.33 -28.52
N LYS A 160 15.76 5.83 -29.08
CA LYS A 160 14.62 5.32 -28.31
C LYS A 160 15.02 4.09 -27.49
N MET A 161 15.66 3.09 -28.10
CA MET A 161 16.09 1.88 -27.38
C MET A 161 17.24 2.16 -26.42
N ILE A 162 18.22 2.99 -26.80
CA ILE A 162 19.30 3.43 -25.90
C ILE A 162 18.72 4.07 -24.64
N LYS A 163 17.69 4.91 -24.79
CA LYS A 163 16.97 5.52 -23.66
C LYS A 163 16.24 4.48 -22.80
N VAL A 164 15.60 3.46 -23.38
CA VAL A 164 14.93 2.40 -22.59
C VAL A 164 15.91 1.66 -21.69
N PHE A 165 17.08 1.27 -22.23
CA PHE A 165 18.13 0.60 -21.46
C PHE A 165 18.72 1.51 -20.39
N ARG A 166 19.04 2.77 -20.72
CA ARG A 166 19.54 3.75 -19.75
C ARG A 166 18.53 4.00 -18.64
N ASP A 167 17.26 4.23 -19.00
CA ASP A 167 16.21 4.53 -18.05
C ASP A 167 15.85 3.30 -17.19
N ALA A 168 16.31 2.08 -17.52
CA ALA A 168 16.04 0.87 -16.74
C ALA A 168 16.82 0.80 -15.42
N GLY A 169 17.80 1.69 -15.20
CA GLY A 169 18.52 1.81 -13.93
C GLY A 169 19.58 0.74 -13.69
N TYR A 170 19.95 -0.01 -14.73
CA TYR A 170 21.04 -1.00 -14.70
C TYR A 170 22.37 -0.37 -15.09
N THR A 171 23.47 -0.82 -14.49
CA THR A 171 24.82 -0.35 -14.81
C THR A 171 25.17 -0.70 -16.24
N GLN A 172 25.48 0.31 -17.06
CA GLN A 172 25.72 0.17 -18.48
C GLN A 172 27.19 0.45 -18.81
N GLN A 173 27.86 -0.49 -19.45
CA GLN A 173 29.11 -0.24 -20.17
C GLN A 173 28.78 -0.04 -21.64
N ARG A 174 29.44 0.97 -22.26
CA ARG A 174 29.30 1.27 -23.67
C ARG A 174 30.66 1.11 -24.33
N SER A 175 30.73 0.25 -25.33
CA SER A 175 31.81 0.28 -26.31
C SER A 175 31.23 0.60 -27.68
N PHE A 176 32.01 1.35 -28.47
CA PHE A 176 31.74 1.58 -29.87
C PHE A 176 32.63 0.61 -30.65
N GLU A 177 32.01 -0.41 -31.22
CA GLU A 177 32.68 -1.42 -32.05
C GLU A 177 31.84 -1.63 -33.30
N ASP A 178 32.49 -1.69 -34.47
CA ASP A 178 31.87 -2.01 -35.76
C ASP A 178 30.60 -1.21 -36.14
N GLY A 179 30.50 0.05 -35.69
CA GLY A 179 29.39 0.96 -36.01
C GLY A 179 28.10 0.69 -35.24
N SER A 180 28.10 -0.22 -34.26
CA SER A 180 27.01 -0.44 -33.30
C SER A 180 27.42 -0.03 -31.88
N VAL A 181 26.43 0.24 -31.03
CA VAL A 181 26.65 0.47 -29.59
C VAL A 181 26.39 -0.84 -28.86
N HIS A 182 27.44 -1.38 -28.24
CA HIS A 182 27.32 -2.56 -27.39
C HIS A 182 26.94 -2.13 -25.98
N LEU A 183 25.87 -2.72 -25.45
CA LEU A 183 25.31 -2.44 -24.14
C LEU A 183 25.31 -3.71 -23.29
N THR A 184 26.03 -3.68 -22.18
CA THR A 184 25.94 -4.73 -21.14
C THR A 184 25.05 -4.23 -20.01
N LEU A 185 24.11 -5.05 -19.55
CA LEU A 185 23.25 -4.79 -18.39
C LEU A 185 23.46 -5.89 -17.34
N ASP A 186 23.88 -5.50 -16.14
CA ASP A 186 23.84 -6.37 -14.95
C ASP A 186 22.38 -6.56 -14.50
N LEU A 187 21.94 -7.79 -14.22
CA LEU A 187 20.55 -8.09 -13.85
C LEU A 187 20.31 -8.06 -12.34
N GLU A 188 21.35 -7.94 -11.53
CA GLU A 188 21.22 -7.81 -10.08
C GLU A 188 20.51 -6.46 -9.74
N PRO A 189 19.38 -6.48 -9.02
CA PRO A 189 18.65 -5.25 -8.70
C PRO A 189 19.47 -4.31 -7.81
N THR A 190 19.76 -3.11 -8.32
CA THR A 190 20.27 -2.00 -7.50
C THR A 190 19.12 -1.25 -6.83
N ALA A 191 19.40 -0.53 -5.72
CA ALA A 191 18.41 0.33 -5.07
C ALA A 191 17.81 1.38 -6.05
N GLU A 192 18.63 1.91 -6.96
CA GLU A 192 18.21 2.84 -8.01
C GLU A 192 17.26 2.19 -9.01
N SER A 193 17.59 0.99 -9.52
CA SER A 193 16.72 0.25 -10.46
C SER A 193 15.35 -0.05 -9.85
N LEU A 194 15.31 -0.46 -8.57
CA LEU A 194 14.06 -0.71 -7.84
C LEU A 194 13.25 0.57 -7.63
N ALA A 195 13.91 1.71 -7.33
CA ALA A 195 13.23 2.99 -7.18
C ALA A 195 12.59 3.44 -8.50
N VAL A 196 13.30 3.29 -9.62
CA VAL A 196 12.77 3.59 -10.96
C VAL A 196 11.59 2.68 -11.30
N GLN A 197 11.70 1.38 -11.07
CA GLN A 197 10.62 0.42 -11.30
C GLN A 197 9.36 0.79 -10.49
N ARG A 198 9.52 1.09 -9.20
CA ARG A 198 8.43 1.52 -8.31
C ARG A 198 7.80 2.84 -8.76
N GLY A 199 8.60 3.79 -9.25
CA GLY A 199 8.10 5.06 -9.81
C GLY A 199 7.36 4.89 -11.13
N ARG A 200 7.66 3.85 -11.92
CA ARG A 200 6.90 3.49 -13.12
C ARG A 200 5.60 2.77 -12.78
N GLU A 201 5.64 1.82 -11.85
CA GLU A 201 4.46 1.13 -11.30
C GLU A 201 3.44 2.17 -10.80
N GLN A 202 3.90 3.13 -9.99
CA GLN A 202 3.03 4.16 -9.43
C GLN A 202 2.34 5.01 -10.50
N ARG A 203 3.09 5.56 -11.46
CA ARG A 203 2.52 6.41 -12.52
C ARG A 203 1.56 5.64 -13.42
N ALA A 204 1.88 4.39 -13.74
CA ALA A 204 1.03 3.54 -14.57
C ALA A 204 -0.30 3.21 -13.86
N GLU A 205 -0.26 2.81 -12.58
CA GLU A 205 -1.46 2.50 -11.79
C GLU A 205 -2.30 3.74 -11.48
N SER A 206 -1.67 4.86 -11.12
CA SER A 206 -2.32 6.17 -10.93
C SER A 206 -3.10 6.58 -12.19
N ARG A 207 -2.45 6.51 -13.37
CA ARG A 207 -3.09 6.80 -14.66
C ARG A 207 -4.22 5.82 -14.99
N SER A 208 -4.06 4.55 -14.63
CA SER A 208 -5.08 3.53 -14.83
C SER A 208 -6.35 3.83 -14.03
N VAL A 209 -6.22 4.25 -12.77
CA VAL A 209 -7.35 4.72 -11.94
C VAL A 209 -7.94 6.03 -12.48
N GLN A 210 -7.09 6.98 -12.88
CA GLN A 210 -7.54 8.27 -13.43
C GLN A 210 -8.48 8.08 -14.64
N ARG A 211 -8.19 7.12 -15.52
CA ARG A 211 -9.04 6.80 -16.68
C ARG A 211 -10.45 6.33 -16.30
N LEU A 212 -10.62 5.77 -15.11
CA LEU A 212 -11.91 5.30 -14.58
C LEU A 212 -12.68 6.44 -13.91
N LEU A 213 -11.97 7.34 -13.23
CA LEU A 213 -12.57 8.45 -12.46
C LEU A 213 -12.80 9.73 -13.26
N ALA A 214 -12.13 9.91 -14.39
CA ALA A 214 -12.28 11.06 -15.28
C ALA A 214 -12.48 10.63 -16.75
N PRO A 215 -13.52 9.83 -17.06
CA PRO A 215 -13.87 9.51 -18.43
C PRO A 215 -14.38 10.76 -19.17
N GLY A 216 -14.22 10.81 -20.49
CA GLY A 216 -14.88 11.80 -21.35
C GLY A 216 -16.24 11.33 -21.88
N SER A 217 -16.52 10.04 -21.79
CA SER A 217 -17.78 9.41 -22.21
C SER A 217 -18.14 8.19 -21.38
N VAL A 218 -19.43 8.03 -21.05
CA VAL A 218 -19.95 6.93 -20.25
C VAL A 218 -21.13 6.26 -20.97
N ALA A 219 -21.07 4.94 -21.14
CA ALA A 219 -22.22 4.13 -21.58
C ALA A 219 -22.84 3.39 -20.38
N VAL A 220 -24.14 3.53 -20.18
CA VAL A 220 -24.88 2.82 -19.12
C VAL A 220 -25.63 1.63 -19.73
N VAL A 221 -25.04 0.45 -19.61
CA VAL A 221 -25.54 -0.81 -20.18
C VAL A 221 -26.54 -1.45 -19.21
N GLY A 222 -27.74 -1.76 -19.69
CA GLY A 222 -28.85 -2.25 -18.87
C GLY A 222 -29.86 -1.16 -18.49
N THR A 223 -29.91 -0.06 -19.23
CA THR A 223 -30.90 1.01 -19.00
C THR A 223 -32.28 0.55 -19.49
N GLY A 224 -33.25 0.39 -18.59
CA GLY A 224 -34.62 -0.03 -18.94
C GLY A 224 -35.48 1.09 -19.56
N ARG A 225 -36.60 0.71 -20.20
CA ARG A 225 -37.62 1.66 -20.71
C ARG A 225 -38.54 2.19 -19.62
N THR A 226 -38.83 1.37 -18.61
CA THR A 226 -39.66 1.75 -17.47
C THR A 226 -38.85 2.57 -16.47
N HIS A 227 -39.48 3.55 -15.82
CA HIS A 227 -38.86 4.25 -14.71
C HIS A 227 -38.53 3.27 -13.57
N GLY A 228 -37.24 3.08 -13.27
CA GLY A 228 -36.75 2.20 -12.21
C GLY A 228 -35.65 1.24 -12.65
N GLY A 229 -35.05 0.55 -11.67
CA GLY A 229 -33.94 -0.40 -11.90
C GLY A 229 -32.55 0.23 -11.78
N VAL A 230 -31.52 -0.63 -11.72
CA VAL A 230 -30.13 -0.25 -11.45
C VAL A 230 -29.58 0.68 -12.52
N GLY A 231 -29.71 0.33 -13.82
CA GLY A 231 -29.20 1.15 -14.92
C GLY A 231 -29.85 2.53 -15.00
N ARG A 232 -31.18 2.62 -14.81
CA ARG A 232 -31.90 3.90 -14.76
C ARG A 232 -31.50 4.78 -13.58
N THR A 233 -31.24 4.19 -12.41
CA THR A 233 -30.75 4.91 -11.24
C THR A 233 -29.37 5.53 -11.53
N VAL A 234 -28.45 4.76 -12.11
CA VAL A 234 -27.12 5.27 -12.48
C VAL A 234 -27.24 6.40 -13.50
N LEU A 235 -28.02 6.21 -14.57
CA LEU A 235 -28.21 7.25 -15.60
C LEU A 235 -28.76 8.55 -14.99
N ARG A 236 -29.78 8.45 -14.15
CA ARG A 236 -30.35 9.60 -13.43
C ARG A 236 -29.31 10.29 -12.54
N ASN A 237 -28.52 9.52 -11.78
CA ASN A 237 -27.51 10.07 -10.88
C ASN A 237 -26.39 10.79 -11.66
N LEU A 238 -25.96 10.21 -12.78
CA LEU A 238 -24.96 10.78 -13.68
C LEU A 238 -25.43 12.12 -14.24
N LEU A 239 -26.65 12.17 -14.77
CA LEU A 239 -27.27 13.40 -15.28
C LEU A 239 -27.51 14.42 -14.15
N GLY A 240 -28.01 13.97 -13.00
CA GLY A 240 -28.29 14.82 -11.84
C GLY A 240 -27.05 15.44 -11.22
N SER A 241 -25.89 14.79 -11.34
CA SER A 241 -24.60 15.37 -10.92
C SER A 241 -24.06 16.44 -11.88
N GLY A 242 -24.63 16.56 -13.09
CA GLY A 242 -24.16 17.49 -14.12
C GLY A 242 -22.83 17.06 -14.74
N TYR A 243 -22.67 15.74 -14.98
CA TYR A 243 -21.49 15.16 -15.62
C TYR A 243 -21.12 15.92 -16.90
N THR A 244 -19.83 16.24 -17.04
CA THR A 244 -19.34 17.13 -18.12
C THR A 244 -19.06 16.41 -19.44
N GLY A 245 -18.97 15.07 -19.40
CA GLY A 245 -18.74 14.24 -20.58
C GLY A 245 -20.02 13.75 -21.27
N ARG A 246 -19.85 12.95 -22.33
CA ARG A 246 -20.97 12.38 -23.10
C ARG A 246 -21.56 11.16 -22.41
N THR A 247 -22.87 10.98 -22.49
CA THR A 247 -23.59 9.88 -21.84
C THR A 247 -24.45 9.14 -22.86
N TYR A 248 -24.44 7.80 -22.83
CA TYR A 248 -25.25 6.95 -23.71
C TYR A 248 -26.03 5.92 -22.88
N ALA A 249 -27.28 5.68 -23.25
CA ALA A 249 -28.09 4.60 -22.72
C ALA A 249 -27.98 3.37 -23.63
N VAL A 250 -27.61 2.22 -23.08
CA VAL A 250 -27.45 1.00 -23.88
C VAL A 250 -28.36 -0.12 -23.37
N ASN A 251 -29.17 -0.69 -24.25
CA ASN A 251 -29.98 -1.87 -23.98
C ASN A 251 -30.39 -2.59 -25.27
N ARG A 252 -30.06 -3.89 -25.37
CA ARG A 252 -30.43 -4.73 -26.52
C ARG A 252 -31.93 -4.82 -26.79
N ALA A 253 -32.76 -4.58 -25.78
CA ALA A 253 -34.22 -4.60 -25.88
C ALA A 253 -34.82 -3.31 -26.49
N PHE A 254 -34.01 -2.30 -26.82
CA PHE A 254 -34.51 -1.12 -27.51
C PHE A 254 -34.93 -1.43 -28.94
N GLY A 255 -36.05 -0.82 -29.35
CA GLY A 255 -36.47 -0.81 -30.75
C GLY A 255 -35.54 0.07 -31.58
N THR A 256 -35.46 -0.18 -32.88
CA THR A 256 -34.64 0.61 -33.82
C THR A 256 -35.15 2.06 -33.98
N ASP A 257 -36.36 2.33 -33.52
CA ASP A 257 -37.04 3.62 -33.53
C ASP A 257 -36.76 4.47 -32.27
N LEU A 258 -36.18 3.88 -31.23
CA LEU A 258 -35.89 4.57 -29.97
C LEU A 258 -34.54 5.28 -30.04
N ALA A 259 -34.56 6.57 -30.36
CA ALA A 259 -33.34 7.38 -30.49
C ALA A 259 -32.77 7.88 -29.15
N GLU A 260 -33.61 8.11 -28.13
CA GLU A 260 -33.18 8.70 -26.86
C GLU A 260 -33.98 8.22 -25.64
N ILE A 261 -33.34 8.33 -24.47
CA ILE A 261 -33.90 8.04 -23.15
C ILE A 261 -33.39 9.09 -22.16
N ASP A 262 -34.28 9.76 -21.40
CA ASP A 262 -33.91 10.85 -20.47
C ASP A 262 -33.04 11.96 -21.13
N GLY A 263 -33.24 12.19 -22.43
CA GLY A 263 -32.46 13.16 -23.20
C GLY A 263 -31.03 12.73 -23.52
N VAL A 264 -30.69 11.43 -23.39
CA VAL A 264 -29.42 10.87 -23.87
C VAL A 264 -29.64 9.89 -25.02
N PRO A 265 -28.70 9.79 -25.99
CA PRO A 265 -28.79 8.83 -27.09
C PRO A 265 -28.93 7.38 -26.61
N ALA A 266 -29.84 6.64 -27.23
CA ALA A 266 -30.15 5.26 -26.91
C ALA A 266 -29.65 4.32 -28.02
N HIS A 267 -28.86 3.31 -27.64
CA HIS A 267 -28.28 2.32 -28.56
C HIS A 267 -28.56 0.89 -28.08
N ARG A 268 -28.55 -0.08 -28.99
CA ARG A 268 -28.81 -1.49 -28.61
C ARG A 268 -27.54 -2.20 -28.14
N SER A 269 -26.39 -1.75 -28.60
CA SER A 269 -25.06 -2.23 -28.23
C SER A 269 -24.09 -1.05 -28.09
N VAL A 270 -22.94 -1.29 -27.45
CA VAL A 270 -21.87 -0.30 -27.36
C VAL A 270 -21.21 -0.10 -28.73
N GLY A 271 -21.06 -1.16 -29.53
CA GLY A 271 -20.52 -1.08 -30.89
C GLY A 271 -21.35 -0.28 -31.89
N GLU A 272 -22.62 0.04 -31.59
CA GLU A 272 -23.46 0.95 -32.39
C GLU A 272 -23.19 2.44 -32.13
N ILE A 273 -22.31 2.77 -31.18
CA ILE A 273 -22.00 4.16 -30.84
C ILE A 273 -20.85 4.62 -31.74
N ASP A 274 -21.07 5.56 -32.65
CA ASP A 274 -20.02 6.03 -33.58
C ASP A 274 -18.82 6.69 -32.85
N GLU A 275 -19.05 7.23 -31.66
CA GLU A 275 -18.05 7.92 -30.86
C GLU A 275 -17.36 7.00 -29.85
N ARG A 276 -16.12 7.34 -29.50
CA ARG A 276 -15.37 6.61 -28.48
C ARG A 276 -16.09 6.62 -27.13
N VAL A 277 -16.29 5.44 -26.54
CA VAL A 277 -16.74 5.27 -25.15
C VAL A 277 -15.54 5.00 -24.25
N ASP A 278 -15.38 5.78 -23.20
CA ASP A 278 -14.25 5.65 -22.27
C ASP A 278 -14.53 4.67 -21.12
N LEU A 279 -15.75 4.70 -20.58
CA LEU A 279 -16.21 3.91 -19.44
C LEU A 279 -17.57 3.28 -19.73
N ALA A 280 -17.76 2.00 -19.40
CA ALA A 280 -19.07 1.35 -19.42
C ALA A 280 -19.51 0.94 -18.01
N VAL A 281 -20.74 1.31 -17.62
CA VAL A 281 -21.37 0.84 -16.39
C VAL A 281 -22.30 -0.31 -16.72
N LEU A 282 -21.98 -1.51 -16.22
CA LEU A 282 -22.71 -2.73 -16.51
C LEU A 282 -23.73 -3.01 -15.40
N ALA A 283 -25.00 -2.83 -15.73
CA ALA A 283 -26.16 -3.06 -14.88
C ALA A 283 -27.09 -4.14 -15.48
N VAL A 284 -26.50 -5.21 -16.02
CA VAL A 284 -27.20 -6.37 -16.62
C VAL A 284 -27.02 -7.62 -15.75
N PRO A 285 -27.88 -8.66 -15.87
CA PRO A 285 -27.67 -9.94 -15.17
C PRO A 285 -26.28 -10.54 -15.43
N ALA A 286 -25.74 -11.28 -14.46
CA ALA A 286 -24.36 -11.81 -14.50
C ALA A 286 -24.08 -12.64 -15.76
N GLU A 287 -25.09 -13.37 -16.25
CA GLU A 287 -25.01 -14.24 -17.42
C GLU A 287 -24.83 -13.45 -18.72
N ARG A 288 -25.18 -12.15 -18.72
CA ARG A 288 -25.07 -11.26 -19.89
C ARG A 288 -23.85 -10.35 -19.82
N VAL A 289 -23.14 -10.33 -18.70
CA VAL A 289 -21.91 -9.53 -18.56
C VAL A 289 -20.83 -9.95 -19.56
N PRO A 290 -20.54 -11.25 -19.82
CA PRO A 290 -19.50 -11.63 -20.78
C PRO A 290 -19.74 -11.08 -22.19
N GLU A 291 -21.00 -11.09 -22.65
CA GLU A 291 -21.36 -10.53 -23.95
C GLU A 291 -21.19 -9.00 -23.99
N ALA A 292 -21.54 -8.30 -22.91
CA ALA A 292 -21.33 -6.86 -22.79
C ALA A 292 -19.85 -6.48 -22.70
N VAL A 293 -19.03 -7.30 -22.03
CA VAL A 293 -17.56 -7.11 -21.95
C VAL A 293 -16.92 -7.27 -23.33
N ALA A 294 -17.36 -8.25 -24.13
CA ALA A 294 -16.87 -8.41 -25.50
C ALA A 294 -17.19 -7.19 -26.37
N ASP A 295 -18.45 -6.75 -26.38
CA ASP A 295 -18.92 -5.56 -27.10
C ASP A 295 -18.15 -4.28 -26.67
N CYS A 296 -17.91 -4.10 -25.36
CA CYS A 296 -17.06 -3.02 -24.85
C CYS A 296 -15.60 -3.14 -25.30
N GLY A 297 -15.06 -4.36 -25.31
CA GLY A 297 -13.68 -4.63 -25.70
C GLY A 297 -13.41 -4.36 -27.18
N GLU A 298 -14.30 -4.81 -28.05
CA GLU A 298 -14.27 -4.56 -29.50
C GLU A 298 -14.40 -3.07 -29.81
N HIS A 299 -15.23 -2.34 -29.04
CA HIS A 299 -15.36 -0.89 -29.17
C HIS A 299 -14.16 -0.09 -28.61
N GLY A 300 -13.24 -0.74 -27.89
CA GLY A 300 -12.08 -0.08 -27.29
C GLY A 300 -12.39 0.76 -26.04
N VAL A 301 -13.41 0.36 -25.27
CA VAL A 301 -13.68 0.89 -23.94
C VAL A 301 -12.45 0.69 -23.05
N ARG A 302 -12.18 1.63 -22.13
CA ARG A 302 -10.98 1.56 -21.28
C ARG A 302 -11.26 0.98 -19.89
N GLY A 303 -12.49 1.07 -19.43
CA GLY A 303 -12.87 0.71 -18.08
C GLY A 303 -14.30 0.24 -17.94
N LEU A 304 -14.52 -0.64 -16.96
CA LEU A 304 -15.81 -1.20 -16.63
C LEU A 304 -16.15 -0.96 -15.16
N VAL A 305 -17.38 -0.54 -14.89
CA VAL A 305 -17.98 -0.56 -13.55
C VAL A 305 -19.05 -1.63 -13.55
N VAL A 306 -18.79 -2.77 -12.91
CA VAL A 306 -19.68 -3.92 -12.91
C VAL A 306 -20.50 -3.93 -11.62
N LEU A 307 -21.75 -3.48 -11.72
CA LEU A 307 -22.68 -3.42 -10.59
C LEU A 307 -23.32 -4.78 -10.29
N SER A 308 -23.35 -5.66 -11.29
CA SER A 308 -23.94 -6.99 -11.21
C SER A 308 -23.31 -7.85 -10.11
N ALA A 309 -24.14 -8.40 -9.24
CA ALA A 309 -23.78 -9.51 -8.35
C ALA A 309 -23.86 -10.85 -9.10
N GLY A 310 -23.67 -11.98 -8.41
CA GLY A 310 -23.66 -13.34 -8.97
C GLY A 310 -22.26 -13.90 -9.24
N TYR A 311 -21.24 -13.44 -8.52
CA TYR A 311 -19.84 -13.78 -8.72
C TYR A 311 -19.26 -14.49 -7.48
N ALA A 312 -18.00 -14.22 -7.12
CA ALA A 312 -17.24 -14.95 -6.12
C ALA A 312 -17.88 -14.95 -4.70
N GLU A 313 -18.83 -14.07 -4.44
CA GLU A 313 -19.67 -14.07 -3.23
C GLU A 313 -20.67 -15.24 -3.17
N GLN A 314 -20.99 -15.87 -4.31
CA GLN A 314 -21.88 -17.04 -4.44
C GLN A 314 -21.16 -18.40 -4.37
N GLY A 315 -19.87 -18.41 -4.03
CA GLY A 315 -19.08 -19.64 -3.88
C GLY A 315 -18.17 -19.95 -5.07
N THR A 316 -17.91 -21.24 -5.33
CA THR A 316 -16.84 -21.68 -6.24
C THR A 316 -17.12 -21.38 -7.71
N GLU A 317 -18.33 -21.67 -8.21
CA GLU A 317 -18.69 -21.35 -9.60
C GLU A 317 -18.63 -19.84 -9.87
N GLY A 318 -19.09 -19.04 -8.90
CA GLY A 318 -19.00 -17.59 -8.95
C GLY A 318 -17.55 -17.07 -8.97
N ARG A 319 -16.60 -17.76 -8.31
CA ARG A 319 -15.17 -17.43 -8.39
C ARG A 319 -14.60 -17.68 -9.79
N GLU A 320 -14.98 -18.78 -10.43
CA GLU A 320 -14.56 -19.07 -11.81
C GLU A 320 -15.12 -18.04 -12.79
N ARG A 321 -16.39 -17.69 -12.65
CA ARG A 321 -17.03 -16.61 -13.43
C ARG A 321 -16.33 -15.27 -13.24
N GLN A 322 -15.90 -14.96 -12.02
CA GLN A 322 -15.15 -13.72 -11.73
C GLN A 322 -13.76 -13.73 -12.36
N ARG A 323 -13.05 -14.86 -12.31
CA ARG A 323 -11.75 -15.02 -12.98
C ARG A 323 -11.89 -14.80 -14.48
N GLU A 324 -12.91 -15.39 -15.07
CA GLU A 324 -13.18 -15.24 -16.50
C GLU A 324 -13.49 -13.80 -16.89
N LEU A 325 -14.33 -13.11 -16.11
CA LEU A 325 -14.61 -11.68 -16.28
C LEU A 325 -13.32 -10.84 -16.31
N VAL A 326 -12.43 -11.04 -15.33
CA VAL A 326 -11.15 -10.30 -15.24
C VAL A 326 -10.25 -10.64 -16.42
N ARG A 327 -10.12 -11.92 -16.75
CA ARG A 327 -9.29 -12.41 -17.87
C ARG A 327 -9.76 -11.81 -19.19
N GLN A 328 -11.06 -11.87 -19.47
CA GLN A 328 -11.66 -11.32 -20.69
C GLN A 328 -11.42 -9.80 -20.77
N ALA A 329 -11.73 -9.04 -19.71
CA ALA A 329 -11.56 -7.58 -19.74
C ALA A 329 -10.09 -7.16 -19.90
N ARG A 330 -9.17 -7.78 -19.16
CA ARG A 330 -7.73 -7.48 -19.27
C ARG A 330 -7.16 -7.86 -20.63
N SER A 331 -7.71 -8.90 -21.27
CA SER A 331 -7.30 -9.25 -22.63
C SER A 331 -7.52 -8.09 -23.61
N TYR A 332 -8.62 -7.34 -23.48
CA TYR A 332 -8.93 -6.15 -24.28
C TYR A 332 -8.22 -4.85 -23.79
N GLY A 333 -7.38 -4.93 -22.77
CA GLY A 333 -6.72 -3.75 -22.21
C GLY A 333 -7.58 -2.95 -21.21
N MET A 334 -8.73 -3.48 -20.80
CA MET A 334 -9.66 -2.84 -19.86
C MET A 334 -9.28 -3.08 -18.39
N ARG A 335 -9.81 -2.23 -17.51
CA ARG A 335 -9.82 -2.40 -16.05
C ARG A 335 -11.24 -2.50 -15.50
N ILE A 336 -11.40 -3.16 -14.35
CA ILE A 336 -12.70 -3.41 -13.72
C ILE A 336 -12.77 -2.83 -12.30
N ILE A 337 -13.84 -2.09 -12.02
CA ILE A 337 -14.36 -1.82 -10.68
C ILE A 337 -15.54 -2.75 -10.43
N GLY A 338 -15.47 -3.56 -9.36
CA GLY A 338 -16.44 -4.63 -9.08
C GLY A 338 -15.85 -6.03 -9.29
N PRO A 339 -16.68 -7.04 -9.61
CA PRO A 339 -18.15 -6.98 -9.72
C PRO A 339 -18.82 -6.76 -8.35
N ASN A 340 -20.15 -6.75 -8.32
CA ASN A 340 -20.93 -6.41 -7.13
C ASN A 340 -20.55 -5.04 -6.54
N ALA A 341 -20.20 -4.09 -7.41
CA ALA A 341 -19.84 -2.74 -7.02
C ALA A 341 -21.08 -1.89 -6.74
N PHE A 342 -20.95 -0.89 -5.86
CA PHE A 342 -21.96 0.16 -5.72
C PHE A 342 -21.74 1.33 -6.71
N GLY A 343 -20.56 1.40 -7.32
CA GLY A 343 -20.18 2.39 -8.34
C GLY A 343 -19.11 3.38 -7.90
N ILE A 344 -18.96 4.46 -8.67
CA ILE A 344 -17.93 5.48 -8.49
C ILE A 344 -18.46 6.90 -8.59
N ILE A 345 -17.80 7.84 -7.90
CA ILE A 345 -18.08 9.27 -7.92
C ILE A 345 -16.76 10.05 -8.00
N ASN A 346 -16.73 11.11 -8.81
CA ASN A 346 -15.70 12.14 -8.84
C ASN A 346 -16.37 13.52 -8.86
N THR A 347 -16.19 14.30 -7.80
CA THR A 347 -16.86 15.59 -7.60
C THR A 347 -16.08 16.77 -8.18
N SER A 348 -14.90 16.53 -8.76
CA SER A 348 -14.10 17.57 -9.40
C SER A 348 -14.94 18.31 -10.45
N GLU A 349 -14.84 19.64 -10.47
CA GLU A 349 -15.69 20.49 -11.34
C GLU A 349 -15.50 20.18 -12.82
N ALA A 350 -14.30 19.72 -13.19
CA ALA A 350 -13.98 19.33 -14.56
C ALA A 350 -14.70 18.04 -15.01
N VAL A 351 -15.17 17.21 -14.06
CA VAL A 351 -15.72 15.88 -14.36
C VAL A 351 -17.18 15.74 -13.90
N ARG A 352 -17.46 15.97 -12.61
CA ARG A 352 -18.79 15.81 -11.98
C ARG A 352 -19.43 14.45 -12.27
N LEU A 353 -18.67 13.37 -12.12
CA LEU A 353 -19.11 12.00 -12.38
C LEU A 353 -19.85 11.45 -11.16
N ASN A 354 -21.10 11.00 -11.32
CA ASN A 354 -21.79 10.13 -10.37
C ASN A 354 -22.32 8.86 -11.08
N ALA A 355 -21.42 7.91 -11.31
CA ALA A 355 -21.74 6.59 -11.87
C ALA A 355 -21.96 5.56 -10.76
N SER A 356 -22.90 5.85 -9.85
CA SER A 356 -23.16 5.04 -8.66
C SER A 356 -24.63 4.91 -8.33
N LEU A 357 -24.93 4.05 -7.37
CA LEU A 357 -26.27 3.86 -6.79
C LEU A 357 -26.52 4.76 -5.57
N ALA A 358 -25.69 5.78 -5.34
CA ALA A 358 -25.85 6.69 -4.22
C ALA A 358 -27.24 7.36 -4.26
N PRO A 359 -27.97 7.42 -3.13
CA PRO A 359 -29.28 8.05 -3.09
C PRO A 359 -29.19 9.57 -3.27
N GLU A 360 -28.10 10.18 -2.79
CA GLU A 360 -27.83 11.61 -2.85
C GLU A 360 -26.45 11.85 -3.46
N SER A 361 -26.31 12.93 -4.23
CA SER A 361 -25.00 13.32 -4.76
C SER A 361 -24.19 14.03 -3.67
N PRO A 362 -22.97 13.56 -3.36
CA PRO A 362 -22.14 14.21 -2.35
C PRO A 362 -21.68 15.58 -2.84
N ALA A 363 -21.51 16.52 -1.90
CA ALA A 363 -20.87 17.80 -2.17
C ALA A 363 -19.39 17.60 -2.51
N ARG A 364 -18.78 18.58 -3.19
CA ARG A 364 -17.34 18.61 -3.41
C ARG A 364 -16.60 18.85 -2.09
N GLY A 365 -15.50 18.15 -1.91
CA GLY A 365 -14.55 18.31 -0.80
C GLY A 365 -13.24 17.59 -1.08
N HIS A 366 -12.46 17.35 -0.03
CA HIS A 366 -11.08 16.86 -0.15
C HIS A 366 -10.86 15.45 0.41
N ILE A 367 -11.96 14.72 0.64
CA ILE A 367 -11.92 13.37 1.20
C ILE A 367 -12.05 12.35 0.06
N GLY A 368 -11.03 11.51 -0.11
CA GLY A 368 -11.09 10.32 -0.95
C GLY A 368 -11.62 9.14 -0.15
N LEU A 369 -12.62 8.43 -0.67
CA LEU A 369 -13.31 7.34 0.05
C LEU A 369 -13.30 6.04 -0.76
N PHE A 370 -12.71 4.98 -0.18
CA PHE A 370 -12.69 3.63 -0.76
C PHE A 370 -13.39 2.64 0.16
N THR A 371 -14.27 1.82 -0.38
CA THR A 371 -14.95 0.74 0.35
C THR A 371 -15.03 -0.54 -0.45
N GLN A 372 -14.93 -1.68 0.23
CA GLN A 372 -15.20 -3.01 -0.34
C GLN A 372 -16.66 -3.46 -0.11
N SER A 373 -17.43 -2.72 0.68
CA SER A 373 -18.83 -3.00 0.99
C SER A 373 -19.74 -1.87 0.52
N GLY A 374 -20.77 -2.20 -0.25
CA GLY A 374 -21.78 -1.24 -0.73
C GLY A 374 -22.59 -0.64 0.42
N ALA A 375 -23.07 -1.46 1.35
CA ALA A 375 -23.85 -1.00 2.50
C ALA A 375 -23.05 -0.04 3.40
N ILE A 376 -21.78 -0.34 3.64
CA ILE A 376 -20.89 0.54 4.40
C ILE A 376 -20.56 1.81 3.61
N GLY A 377 -20.44 1.72 2.28
CA GLY A 377 -20.34 2.87 1.41
C GLY A 377 -21.52 3.84 1.58
N ILE A 378 -22.75 3.34 1.57
CA ILE A 378 -23.96 4.14 1.82
C ILE A 378 -23.90 4.82 3.19
N ALA A 379 -23.54 4.06 4.23
CA ALA A 379 -23.44 4.60 5.60
C ALA A 379 -22.38 5.70 5.71
N LEU A 380 -21.23 5.53 5.05
CA LEU A 380 -20.14 6.52 5.01
C LEU A 380 -20.55 7.78 4.24
N LEU A 381 -21.12 7.63 3.04
CA LEU A 381 -21.62 8.74 2.22
C LEU A 381 -22.66 9.56 3.00
N SER A 382 -23.64 8.88 3.59
CA SER A 382 -24.69 9.51 4.40
C SER A 382 -24.13 10.16 5.67
N GLY A 383 -23.16 9.52 6.32
CA GLY A 383 -22.49 10.04 7.52
C GLY A 383 -21.68 11.31 7.26
N LEU A 384 -20.99 11.38 6.11
CA LEU A 384 -20.26 12.58 5.68
C LEU A 384 -21.22 13.69 5.24
N HIS A 385 -22.25 13.35 4.47
CA HIS A 385 -23.25 14.31 3.99
C HIS A 385 -23.96 15.03 5.14
N ARG A 386 -24.46 14.30 6.15
CA ARG A 386 -25.10 14.88 7.34
C ARG A 386 -24.21 15.81 8.16
N ARG A 387 -22.90 15.77 7.94
CA ARG A 387 -21.91 16.61 8.62
C ARG A 387 -21.32 17.68 7.70
N GLY A 388 -21.97 17.92 6.58
CA GLY A 388 -21.57 18.92 5.58
C GLY A 388 -20.25 18.60 4.89
N ALA A 389 -19.70 17.40 5.03
CA ALA A 389 -18.43 17.03 4.40
C ALA A 389 -18.62 16.58 2.97
N GLY A 390 -17.80 17.16 2.10
CA GLY A 390 -17.73 16.77 0.71
C GLY A 390 -16.64 15.74 0.45
N LEU A 391 -16.73 15.10 -0.71
CA LEU A 391 -15.76 14.12 -1.20
C LEU A 391 -15.00 14.70 -2.36
N SER A 392 -13.78 14.23 -2.59
CA SER A 392 -13.11 14.38 -3.88
C SER A 392 -13.54 13.24 -4.80
N THR A 393 -13.41 12.01 -4.30
CA THR A 393 -13.68 10.76 -5.01
C THR A 393 -14.29 9.72 -4.08
N PHE A 394 -15.22 8.93 -4.60
CA PHE A 394 -15.78 7.76 -3.89
C PHE A 394 -15.77 6.53 -4.78
N ILE A 395 -15.36 5.40 -4.19
CA ILE A 395 -15.25 4.14 -4.89
C ILE A 395 -15.78 3.01 -4.01
N SER A 396 -16.71 2.24 -4.56
CA SER A 396 -17.08 0.93 -4.04
C SER A 396 -16.59 -0.16 -4.97
N ALA A 397 -15.59 -0.91 -4.53
CA ALA A 397 -14.94 -1.93 -5.35
C ALA A 397 -15.67 -3.29 -5.35
N GLY A 398 -16.70 -3.47 -4.51
CA GLY A 398 -17.38 -4.75 -4.32
C GLY A 398 -16.37 -5.87 -4.03
N ASN A 399 -16.44 -6.94 -4.81
CA ASN A 399 -15.56 -8.10 -4.69
C ASN A 399 -14.08 -7.79 -4.94
N ARG A 400 -13.75 -6.61 -5.50
CA ARG A 400 -12.38 -6.17 -5.77
C ARG A 400 -11.63 -7.17 -6.65
N ALA A 401 -12.23 -7.52 -7.78
CA ALA A 401 -11.68 -8.52 -8.71
C ALA A 401 -10.53 -7.99 -9.58
N ASP A 402 -10.36 -6.69 -9.71
CA ASP A 402 -9.24 -6.11 -10.47
C ASP A 402 -8.64 -4.88 -9.78
N VAL A 403 -9.37 -3.75 -9.78
CA VAL A 403 -8.89 -2.52 -9.12
C VAL A 403 -9.06 -2.64 -7.60
N SER A 404 -8.03 -2.23 -6.85
CA SER A 404 -7.93 -2.39 -5.39
C SER A 404 -7.64 -1.08 -4.66
N GLY A 405 -7.71 -1.10 -3.33
CA GLY A 405 -7.30 0.04 -2.50
C GLY A 405 -5.82 0.42 -2.69
N ASN A 406 -4.97 -0.51 -3.15
CA ASN A 406 -3.57 -0.22 -3.49
C ASN A 406 -3.49 0.72 -4.70
N ASP A 407 -4.28 0.47 -5.74
CA ASP A 407 -4.33 1.32 -6.94
C ASP A 407 -4.79 2.75 -6.54
N PHE A 408 -5.78 2.86 -5.64
CA PHE A 408 -6.27 4.15 -5.15
C PHE A 408 -5.26 4.90 -4.26
N LEU A 409 -4.48 4.22 -3.43
CA LEU A 409 -3.36 4.85 -2.72
C LEU A 409 -2.33 5.42 -3.70
N GLN A 410 -2.09 4.74 -4.84
CA GLN A 410 -1.16 5.25 -5.87
C GLN A 410 -1.71 6.49 -6.57
N TYR A 411 -3.03 6.54 -6.83
CA TYR A 411 -3.73 7.68 -7.40
C TYR A 411 -3.76 8.88 -6.42
N TRP A 412 -4.25 8.66 -5.20
CA TRP A 412 -4.37 9.72 -4.20
C TRP A 412 -3.03 10.29 -3.73
N TYR A 413 -1.93 9.57 -3.90
CA TYR A 413 -0.60 10.11 -3.64
C TYR A 413 -0.30 11.37 -4.47
N GLU A 414 -0.72 11.42 -5.74
CA GLU A 414 -0.49 12.56 -6.65
C GLU A 414 -1.70 13.48 -6.83
N ASP A 415 -2.91 13.00 -6.53
CA ASP A 415 -4.16 13.74 -6.75
C ASP A 415 -4.28 14.99 -5.87
N GLN A 416 -4.29 16.18 -6.45
CA GLN A 416 -4.32 17.44 -5.69
C GLN A 416 -5.68 17.75 -5.07
N ASP A 417 -6.77 17.14 -5.57
CA ASP A 417 -8.12 17.36 -5.03
C ASP A 417 -8.34 16.55 -3.73
N THR A 418 -7.49 15.57 -3.40
CA THR A 418 -7.62 14.71 -2.22
C THR A 418 -6.57 15.00 -1.16
N ASP A 419 -7.01 15.39 0.04
CA ASP A 419 -6.16 15.64 1.20
C ASP A 419 -6.15 14.47 2.19
N VAL A 420 -7.27 13.76 2.33
CA VAL A 420 -7.43 12.65 3.28
C VAL A 420 -7.98 11.42 2.57
N ALA A 421 -7.33 10.26 2.80
CA ALA A 421 -7.77 8.98 2.26
C ALA A 421 -8.46 8.14 3.35
N LEU A 422 -9.73 7.81 3.15
CA LEU A 422 -10.52 6.93 4.01
C LEU A 422 -10.71 5.58 3.30
N LEU A 423 -10.26 4.49 3.93
CA LEU A 423 -10.38 3.14 3.36
C LEU A 423 -11.06 2.17 4.31
N TYR A 424 -12.25 1.71 3.93
CA TYR A 424 -12.85 0.52 4.51
C TYR A 424 -12.36 -0.73 3.76
N LEU A 425 -11.58 -1.56 4.45
CA LEU A 425 -10.95 -2.75 3.88
C LEU A 425 -11.42 -4.00 4.61
N GLU A 426 -11.97 -4.97 3.88
CA GLU A 426 -12.21 -6.32 4.38
C GLU A 426 -11.00 -7.21 4.13
N SER A 427 -10.23 -6.94 3.07
CA SER A 427 -8.93 -7.57 2.78
C SER A 427 -7.92 -6.56 2.18
N LEU A 428 -6.63 -6.80 2.43
CA LEU A 428 -5.51 -5.95 1.97
C LEU A 428 -4.97 -6.32 0.58
N GLY A 429 -5.36 -7.47 0.03
CA GLY A 429 -4.74 -7.97 -1.21
C GLY A 429 -3.32 -8.44 -0.95
N ASN A 430 -2.36 -7.56 -1.24
CA ASN A 430 -0.93 -7.75 -0.97
C ASN A 430 -0.53 -6.81 0.19
N PRO A 431 -0.47 -7.30 1.44
CA PRO A 431 -0.11 -6.46 2.60
C PRO A 431 1.25 -5.78 2.51
N ARG A 432 2.27 -6.41 1.90
CA ARG A 432 3.58 -5.75 1.70
C ARG A 432 3.46 -4.52 0.80
N LYS A 433 2.82 -4.68 -0.37
CA LYS A 433 2.53 -3.58 -1.29
C LYS A 433 1.66 -2.53 -0.61
N PHE A 434 0.61 -2.94 0.11
CA PHE A 434 -0.24 -2.04 0.88
C PHE A 434 0.56 -1.21 1.88
N THR A 435 1.34 -1.83 2.76
CA THR A 435 2.15 -1.15 3.78
C THR A 435 3.13 -0.16 3.16
N ARG A 436 3.83 -0.55 2.07
CA ARG A 436 4.72 0.34 1.33
C ARG A 436 3.98 1.55 0.75
N LEU A 437 2.85 1.34 0.10
CA LEU A 437 2.05 2.39 -0.52
C LEU A 437 1.41 3.30 0.52
N ALA A 438 0.89 2.72 1.60
CA ALA A 438 0.30 3.43 2.72
C ALA A 438 1.35 4.31 3.41
N ARG A 439 2.56 3.81 3.68
CA ARG A 439 3.66 4.62 4.24
C ARG A 439 4.03 5.81 3.36
N ARG A 440 4.16 5.59 2.06
CA ARG A 440 4.46 6.66 1.10
C ARG A 440 3.35 7.71 1.07
N THR A 441 2.09 7.27 1.11
CA THR A 441 0.92 8.16 1.08
C THR A 441 0.76 8.90 2.40
N ALA A 442 0.84 8.21 3.54
CA ALA A 442 0.78 8.75 4.89
C ALA A 442 1.88 9.79 5.19
N ALA A 443 3.03 9.73 4.51
CA ALA A 443 4.06 10.76 4.65
C ALA A 443 3.59 12.16 4.18
N VAL A 444 2.64 12.19 3.24
CA VAL A 444 2.13 13.43 2.62
C VAL A 444 0.67 13.71 2.97
N LYS A 445 -0.17 12.68 3.15
CA LYS A 445 -1.62 12.76 3.30
C LYS A 445 -2.13 11.74 4.31
N PRO A 446 -2.98 12.09 5.29
CA PRO A 446 -3.51 11.15 6.26
C PRO A 446 -4.25 9.98 5.59
N VAL A 447 -3.95 8.76 6.04
CA VAL A 447 -4.60 7.52 5.59
C VAL A 447 -5.34 6.90 6.78
N VAL A 448 -6.67 6.93 6.77
CA VAL A 448 -7.52 6.36 7.82
C VAL A 448 -8.13 5.04 7.36
N VAL A 449 -7.95 3.98 8.15
CA VAL A 449 -8.40 2.64 7.77
C VAL A 449 -9.32 2.05 8.84
N VAL A 450 -10.44 1.49 8.38
CA VAL A 450 -11.24 0.54 9.15
C VAL A 450 -11.08 -0.82 8.51
N LYS A 451 -10.54 -1.76 9.29
CA LYS A 451 -10.44 -3.17 8.87
C LYS A 451 -11.71 -3.91 9.27
N GLY A 452 -12.47 -4.41 8.31
CA GLY A 452 -13.58 -5.36 8.51
C GLY A 452 -13.09 -6.79 8.75
N ALA A 453 -14.01 -7.70 9.10
CA ALA A 453 -13.77 -9.15 9.19
C ALA A 453 -12.62 -9.61 10.12
N ARG A 454 -12.35 -8.89 11.21
CA ARG A 454 -11.18 -9.06 12.10
C ARG A 454 -11.05 -10.43 12.78
N HIS A 455 -12.18 -11.09 13.04
CA HIS A 455 -12.25 -12.35 13.79
C HIS A 455 -12.76 -13.52 12.94
N SER A 456 -12.90 -13.32 11.63
CA SER A 456 -13.57 -14.28 10.74
C SER A 456 -12.73 -15.53 10.44
N GLY A 457 -11.41 -15.50 10.68
CA GLY A 457 -10.48 -16.61 10.40
C GLY A 457 -10.45 -17.04 8.92
N SER A 458 -11.14 -16.31 8.04
CA SER A 458 -11.40 -16.66 6.65
C SER A 458 -11.43 -15.39 5.81
N ASN A 459 -11.20 -15.51 4.51
CA ASN A 459 -11.32 -14.35 3.63
C ASN A 459 -12.79 -13.95 3.49
N PRO A 460 -13.09 -12.65 3.36
CA PRO A 460 -14.44 -12.21 3.04
C PRO A 460 -14.90 -12.84 1.72
N PRO A 461 -16.18 -13.24 1.59
CA PRO A 461 -16.74 -13.78 0.36
C PRO A 461 -16.41 -12.87 -0.83
N GLY A 462 -15.99 -13.45 -1.95
CA GLY A 462 -15.64 -12.67 -3.13
C GLY A 462 -14.16 -12.32 -3.30
N HIS A 463 -13.39 -12.25 -2.21
CA HIS A 463 -11.99 -11.84 -2.24
C HIS A 463 -11.03 -13.02 -2.45
N ALA A 464 -10.25 -12.98 -3.53
CA ALA A 464 -9.14 -13.92 -3.77
C ALA A 464 -7.83 -13.34 -3.19
N VAL A 465 -7.56 -13.61 -1.91
CA VAL A 465 -6.29 -13.23 -1.25
C VAL A 465 -5.75 -14.42 -0.45
N PRO A 466 -4.43 -14.53 -0.22
CA PRO A 466 -3.92 -15.51 0.74
C PRO A 466 -4.51 -15.24 2.14
N VAL A 467 -4.98 -16.29 2.82
CA VAL A 467 -5.42 -16.18 4.22
C VAL A 467 -4.18 -15.91 5.07
N SER A 468 -4.13 -14.72 5.66
CA SER A 468 -3.08 -14.35 6.63
C SER A 468 -3.24 -15.18 7.91
N ARG A 469 -2.14 -15.75 8.40
CA ARG A 469 -2.11 -16.42 9.71
C ARG A 469 -1.66 -15.48 10.83
N ILE A 470 -1.32 -14.24 10.49
CA ILE A 470 -0.91 -13.21 11.44
C ILE A 470 -2.11 -12.73 12.28
N PRO A 471 -1.96 -12.61 13.61
CA PRO A 471 -2.98 -12.01 14.47
C PRO A 471 -3.36 -10.58 14.03
N ASP A 472 -4.63 -10.21 14.18
CA ASP A 472 -5.10 -8.86 13.81
C ASP A 472 -4.36 -7.74 14.57
N ALA A 473 -3.94 -7.99 15.81
CA ALA A 473 -3.12 -7.07 16.60
C ALA A 473 -1.78 -6.75 15.91
N THR A 474 -1.12 -7.76 15.33
CA THR A 474 0.12 -7.57 14.56
C THR A 474 -0.15 -6.78 13.28
N VAL A 475 -1.23 -7.11 12.54
CA VAL A 475 -1.63 -6.33 11.35
C VAL A 475 -1.90 -4.86 11.72
N SER A 476 -2.55 -4.63 12.86
CA SER A 476 -2.80 -3.30 13.42
C SER A 476 -1.51 -2.53 13.70
N ALA A 477 -0.54 -3.19 14.33
CA ALA A 477 0.77 -2.60 14.62
C ALA A 477 1.52 -2.24 13.33
N LEU A 478 1.54 -3.13 12.35
CA LEU A 478 2.20 -2.90 11.05
C LEU A 478 1.55 -1.74 10.27
N MET A 479 0.23 -1.61 10.31
CA MET A 479 -0.48 -0.47 9.73
C MET A 479 -0.08 0.85 10.40
N ARG A 480 -0.09 0.90 11.73
CA ARG A 480 0.28 2.11 12.50
C ARG A 480 1.73 2.53 12.22
N GLN A 481 2.65 1.59 12.08
CA GLN A 481 4.03 1.86 11.67
C GLN A 481 4.14 2.46 10.26
N ALA A 482 3.23 2.07 9.37
CA ALA A 482 3.09 2.65 8.04
C ALA A 482 2.43 4.05 8.07
N GLY A 483 2.15 4.62 9.25
CA GLY A 483 1.48 5.92 9.38
C GLY A 483 -0.03 5.87 9.14
N VAL A 484 -0.61 4.67 9.04
CA VAL A 484 -2.05 4.49 8.90
C VAL A 484 -2.73 4.75 10.24
N ILE A 485 -3.71 5.64 10.23
CA ILE A 485 -4.63 5.89 11.34
C ILE A 485 -5.68 4.78 11.33
N ARG A 486 -5.41 3.71 12.08
CA ARG A 486 -6.34 2.58 12.18
C ARG A 486 -7.35 2.83 13.28
N VAL A 487 -8.62 2.91 12.90
CA VAL A 487 -9.77 3.10 13.79
C VAL A 487 -10.68 1.86 13.80
N ASP A 488 -11.52 1.75 14.82
CA ASP A 488 -12.29 0.55 15.08
C ASP A 488 -13.64 0.55 14.38
N THR A 489 -14.25 1.73 14.23
CA THR A 489 -15.59 1.87 13.69
C THR A 489 -15.65 2.81 12.49
N VAL A 490 -16.68 2.62 11.65
CA VAL A 490 -16.99 3.53 10.52
C VAL A 490 -17.25 4.95 11.02
N THR A 491 -17.87 5.05 12.20
CA THR A 491 -18.13 6.31 12.91
C THR A 491 -16.82 7.05 13.24
N GLU A 492 -15.84 6.36 13.82
CA GLU A 492 -14.52 6.92 14.11
C GLU A 492 -13.74 7.30 12.85
N MET A 493 -13.92 6.55 11.75
CA MET A 493 -13.31 6.91 10.46
C MET A 493 -13.84 8.24 9.94
N VAL A 494 -15.15 8.47 10.02
CA VAL A 494 -15.76 9.75 9.66
C VAL A 494 -15.25 10.84 10.59
N ASP A 495 -15.24 10.60 11.90
CA ASP A 495 -14.77 11.58 12.90
C ASP A 495 -13.32 12.02 12.64
N ALA A 496 -12.40 11.07 12.51
CA ALA A 496 -11.00 11.36 12.20
C ALA A 496 -10.86 12.05 10.84
N GLY A 497 -11.58 11.57 9.81
CA GLY A 497 -11.55 12.12 8.47
C GLY A 497 -11.98 13.59 8.41
N LEU A 498 -13.01 13.97 9.15
CA LEU A 498 -13.50 15.35 9.24
C LEU A 498 -12.46 16.29 9.86
N LEU A 499 -11.83 15.87 10.96
CA LEU A 499 -10.78 16.66 11.59
C LEU A 499 -9.59 16.83 10.65
N LEU A 500 -9.09 15.73 10.09
CA LEU A 500 -7.89 15.71 9.27
C LEU A 500 -8.05 16.49 7.95
N ALA A 501 -9.28 16.55 7.40
CA ALA A 501 -9.57 17.27 6.17
C ALA A 501 -9.84 18.76 6.41
N GLY A 502 -10.29 19.14 7.60
CA GLY A 502 -10.71 20.52 7.91
C GLY A 502 -9.75 21.34 8.77
N GLN A 503 -8.80 20.71 9.46
CA GLN A 503 -7.97 21.33 10.48
C GLN A 503 -6.47 21.06 10.29
N PRO A 504 -5.58 21.98 10.69
CA PRO A 504 -4.14 21.75 10.67
C PRO A 504 -3.72 20.65 11.67
N LEU A 505 -2.61 19.98 11.39
CA LEU A 505 -2.08 18.96 12.30
C LEU A 505 -1.54 19.60 13.59
N PRO A 506 -1.86 19.03 14.77
CA PRO A 506 -1.36 19.55 16.04
C PRO A 506 0.16 19.40 16.19
N ALA A 507 0.79 20.42 16.78
CA ALA A 507 2.23 20.39 17.09
C ALA A 507 2.57 19.38 18.19
N GLY A 508 1.64 19.09 19.09
CA GLY A 508 1.84 18.21 20.23
C GLY A 508 0.52 17.85 20.93
N PRO A 509 0.59 17.18 22.09
CA PRO A 509 -0.57 16.64 22.79
C PRO A 509 -1.25 17.65 23.73
N ARG A 510 -0.84 18.93 23.77
CA ARG A 510 -1.34 19.90 24.76
C ARG A 510 -2.68 20.48 24.29
N VAL A 511 -3.74 20.36 25.10
CA VAL A 511 -5.11 20.74 24.71
C VAL A 511 -5.65 21.83 25.63
N ALA A 512 -6.17 22.91 25.06
CA ALA A 512 -7.01 23.86 25.78
C ALA A 512 -8.48 23.44 25.63
N ILE A 513 -9.25 23.52 26.72
CA ILE A 513 -10.68 23.23 26.74
C ILE A 513 -11.39 24.50 27.19
N LEU A 514 -12.37 24.96 26.43
CA LEU A 514 -13.18 26.14 26.79
C LEU A 514 -14.64 25.91 26.44
N GLY A 515 -15.57 26.45 27.22
CA GLY A 515 -16.98 26.32 26.91
C GLY A 515 -17.92 26.79 28.01
N ASN A 516 -19.21 26.73 27.76
CA ASN A 516 -20.27 27.24 28.66
C ASN A 516 -20.90 26.18 29.57
N SER A 517 -20.22 25.04 29.75
CA SER A 517 -20.68 23.93 30.57
C SER A 517 -19.51 23.28 31.29
N GLU A 518 -19.45 23.45 32.62
CA GLU A 518 -18.44 22.83 33.48
C GLU A 518 -18.41 21.31 33.34
N SER A 519 -19.58 20.64 33.36
CA SER A 519 -19.67 19.18 33.28
C SER A 519 -19.15 18.64 31.95
N LEU A 520 -19.45 19.32 30.83
CA LEU A 520 -18.95 18.90 29.52
C LEU A 520 -17.45 19.19 29.37
N GLY A 521 -16.96 20.26 29.99
CA GLY A 521 -15.54 20.56 30.12
C GLY A 521 -14.78 19.47 30.88
N LEU A 522 -15.33 18.99 32.01
CA LEU A 522 -14.74 17.91 32.82
C LEU A 522 -14.72 16.58 32.07
N LEU A 523 -15.82 16.19 31.40
CA LEU A 523 -15.85 14.99 30.56
C LEU A 523 -14.80 15.04 29.44
N THR A 524 -14.64 16.21 28.82
CA THR A 524 -13.61 16.43 27.79
C THR A 524 -12.21 16.32 28.37
N TYR A 525 -11.99 16.83 29.58
CA TYR A 525 -10.71 16.73 30.29
C TYR A 525 -10.35 15.28 30.60
N ASP A 526 -11.27 14.50 31.16
CA ASP A 526 -11.05 13.09 31.47
C ASP A 526 -10.82 12.25 30.22
N ALA A 527 -11.58 12.48 29.15
CA ALA A 527 -11.37 11.83 27.86
C ALA A 527 -9.97 12.15 27.30
N CYS A 528 -9.51 13.40 27.42
CA CYS A 528 -8.16 13.79 26.98
C CYS A 528 -7.09 12.98 27.71
N LEU A 529 -7.20 12.84 29.04
CA LEU A 529 -6.25 12.04 29.83
C LEU A 529 -6.28 10.56 29.43
N ALA A 530 -7.46 9.99 29.20
CA ALA A 530 -7.62 8.58 28.79
C ALA A 530 -6.97 8.29 27.43
N GLU A 531 -7.00 9.23 26.50
CA GLU A 531 -6.36 9.12 25.18
C GLU A 531 -4.87 9.53 25.17
N GLY A 532 -4.31 9.90 26.32
CA GLY A 532 -2.90 10.29 26.47
C GLY A 532 -2.58 11.72 26.01
N LEU A 533 -3.60 12.57 25.85
CA LEU A 533 -3.44 14.00 25.66
C LEU A 533 -3.12 14.70 26.99
N ARG A 534 -2.68 15.96 26.91
CA ARG A 534 -2.31 16.79 28.07
C ARG A 534 -3.25 18.00 28.13
N PRO A 535 -4.46 17.84 28.67
CA PRO A 535 -5.41 18.94 28.78
C PRO A 535 -4.98 19.94 29.86
N ARG A 536 -5.28 21.21 29.64
CA ARG A 536 -5.27 22.24 30.68
C ARG A 536 -6.60 22.23 31.46
N PRO A 537 -6.65 22.80 32.68
CA PRO A 537 -7.92 23.01 33.36
C PRO A 537 -8.93 23.70 32.43
N PRO A 538 -10.17 23.17 32.31
CA PRO A 538 -11.18 23.76 31.44
C PRO A 538 -11.48 25.22 31.82
N LEU A 539 -11.60 26.08 30.81
CA LEU A 539 -12.09 27.45 30.97
C LEU A 539 -13.62 27.43 30.87
N ASP A 540 -14.30 27.55 32.01
CA ASP A 540 -15.75 27.69 32.05
C ASP A 540 -16.18 29.14 31.80
N LEU A 541 -16.92 29.35 30.72
CA LEU A 541 -17.49 30.64 30.31
C LEU A 541 -18.86 30.88 30.93
N THR A 542 -19.38 29.93 31.71
CA THR A 542 -20.73 29.91 32.31
C THR A 542 -21.85 29.78 31.28
N THR A 543 -23.04 29.35 31.70
CA THR A 543 -24.20 29.12 30.81
C THR A 543 -24.73 30.39 30.13
N ALA A 544 -24.31 31.57 30.59
CA ALA A 544 -24.68 32.87 30.02
C ALA A 544 -23.74 33.35 28.90
N ALA A 545 -22.71 32.58 28.55
CA ALA A 545 -21.73 32.96 27.54
C ALA A 545 -22.38 33.23 26.17
N SER A 546 -22.14 34.44 25.65
CA SER A 546 -22.56 34.84 24.31
C SER A 546 -21.58 34.31 23.24
N PRO A 547 -21.97 34.28 21.96
CA PRO A 547 -21.05 33.99 20.86
C PRO A 547 -19.76 34.84 20.85
N GLN A 548 -19.83 36.09 21.34
CA GLN A 548 -18.65 36.95 21.44
C GLN A 548 -17.67 36.46 22.52
N ASP A 549 -18.18 35.98 23.66
CA ASP A 549 -17.35 35.41 24.72
C ASP A 549 -16.60 34.16 24.22
N PHE A 550 -17.28 33.31 23.43
CA PHE A 550 -16.67 32.16 22.76
C PHE A 550 -15.56 32.57 21.78
N ARG A 551 -15.80 33.62 20.97
CA ARG A 551 -14.82 34.16 20.02
C ARG A 551 -13.56 34.63 20.74
N ASP A 552 -13.71 35.44 21.79
CA ASP A 552 -12.59 36.04 22.49
C ASP A 552 -11.80 34.98 23.29
N ALA A 553 -12.49 34.03 23.92
CA ALA A 553 -11.86 32.89 24.58
C ALA A 553 -11.08 31.99 23.60
N LEU A 554 -11.67 31.68 22.44
CA LEU A 554 -11.01 30.89 21.40
C LEU A 554 -9.78 31.62 20.83
N ALA A 555 -9.89 32.92 20.56
CA ALA A 555 -8.76 33.72 20.09
C ALA A 555 -7.60 33.72 21.11
N GLY A 556 -7.92 33.87 22.40
CA GLY A 556 -6.94 33.76 23.48
C GLY A 556 -6.25 32.40 23.53
N ALA A 557 -7.02 31.31 23.45
CA ALA A 557 -6.48 29.94 23.44
C ALA A 557 -5.61 29.67 22.19
N LEU A 558 -6.02 30.14 21.02
CA LEU A 558 -5.24 30.00 19.79
C LEU A 558 -3.91 30.77 19.87
N GLY A 559 -3.88 31.93 20.53
CA GLY A 559 -2.66 32.71 20.78
C GLY A 559 -1.70 32.11 21.82
N ASP A 560 -2.16 31.22 22.70
CA ASP A 560 -1.36 30.71 23.82
C ASP A 560 -0.36 29.61 23.40
N GLN A 561 0.94 29.86 23.49
CA GLN A 561 1.98 28.90 23.08
C GLN A 561 2.06 27.63 23.96
N THR A 562 1.32 27.58 25.07
CA THR A 562 1.26 26.42 25.97
C THR A 562 0.27 25.34 25.51
N CYS A 563 -0.58 25.60 24.52
CA CYS A 563 -1.47 24.60 23.91
C CYS A 563 -1.21 24.42 22.40
N ASP A 564 -1.46 23.20 21.93
CA ASP A 564 -1.27 22.77 20.54
C ASP A 564 -2.60 22.56 19.81
N ALA A 565 -3.72 22.48 20.54
CA ALA A 565 -5.07 22.26 20.03
C ALA A 565 -6.11 22.86 20.98
N VAL A 566 -7.32 23.14 20.47
CA VAL A 566 -8.44 23.67 21.27
C VAL A 566 -9.69 22.82 21.07
N ILE A 567 -10.35 22.45 22.16
CA ILE A 567 -11.69 21.84 22.14
C ILE A 567 -12.67 22.85 22.76
N VAL A 568 -13.69 23.21 21.98
CA VAL A 568 -14.78 24.09 22.41
C VAL A 568 -15.97 23.24 22.80
N THR A 569 -16.48 23.37 24.02
CA THR A 569 -17.70 22.70 24.49
C THR A 569 -18.87 23.69 24.50
N ALA A 570 -19.98 23.32 23.87
CA ALA A 570 -21.12 24.22 23.70
C ALA A 570 -22.45 23.53 24.02
N ILE A 571 -23.22 24.15 24.90
CA ILE A 571 -24.65 23.88 25.12
C ILE A 571 -25.45 25.12 24.70
N PRO A 572 -26.77 25.02 24.46
CA PRO A 572 -27.61 26.20 24.23
C PRO A 572 -27.44 27.20 25.38
N TRP A 573 -27.18 28.47 25.06
CA TRP A 573 -27.12 29.53 26.06
C TRP A 573 -28.51 30.11 26.30
N VAL A 574 -28.70 30.76 27.44
CA VAL A 574 -29.96 31.46 27.75
C VAL A 574 -29.77 32.94 27.46
N GLY A 575 -30.49 33.48 26.47
CA GLY A 575 -30.46 34.91 26.15
C GLY A 575 -31.07 35.77 27.26
N GLU A 576 -30.88 37.10 27.20
CA GLU A 576 -31.39 38.06 28.21
C GLU A 576 -32.93 37.98 28.40
N ASN A 577 -33.66 37.48 27.39
CA ASN A 577 -35.12 37.32 27.42
C ASN A 577 -35.59 35.93 27.89
N GLY A 578 -34.69 34.99 28.22
CA GLY A 578 -35.04 33.66 28.72
C GLY A 578 -35.54 32.65 27.67
N GLU A 579 -35.56 33.02 26.38
CA GLU A 579 -35.91 32.13 25.26
C GLU A 579 -34.64 31.70 24.49
N ALA A 580 -34.63 30.47 23.98
CA ALA A 580 -33.63 30.03 23.01
C ALA A 580 -34.00 30.61 21.64
N GLU A 581 -33.13 31.42 21.03
CA GLU A 581 -33.44 32.11 19.78
C GLU A 581 -33.22 31.17 18.57
N THR A 582 -34.11 31.24 17.58
CA THR A 582 -33.94 30.48 16.34
C THR A 582 -32.76 31.05 15.55
N GLY A 583 -31.70 30.26 15.34
CA GLY A 583 -30.49 30.69 14.61
C GLY A 583 -29.20 30.70 15.45
N ASP A 584 -29.30 30.35 16.74
CA ASP A 584 -28.19 30.32 17.69
C ASP A 584 -26.93 29.58 17.18
N GLY A 585 -27.11 28.44 16.52
CA GLY A 585 -26.02 27.66 15.94
C GLY A 585 -25.23 28.39 14.85
N GLU A 586 -25.89 29.21 14.02
CA GLU A 586 -25.23 29.94 12.92
C GLU A 586 -24.38 31.11 13.43
N VAL A 587 -24.90 31.84 14.43
CA VAL A 587 -24.21 32.98 15.05
C VAL A 587 -22.97 32.50 15.81
N LEU A 588 -23.12 31.44 16.62
CA LEU A 588 -21.98 30.83 17.30
C LEU A 588 -20.96 30.27 16.30
N ALA A 589 -21.40 29.61 15.22
CA ALA A 589 -20.50 29.14 14.18
C ALA A 589 -19.71 30.28 13.50
N ALA A 590 -20.35 31.41 13.21
CA ALA A 590 -19.69 32.58 12.64
C ALA A 590 -18.61 33.13 13.58
N ALA A 591 -18.93 33.26 14.87
CA ALA A 591 -18.01 33.75 15.90
C ALA A 591 -16.77 32.84 16.06
N LEU A 592 -16.98 31.52 16.14
CA LEU A 592 -15.88 30.56 16.25
C LEU A 592 -14.99 30.53 15.00
N ARG A 593 -15.57 30.64 13.80
CA ARG A 593 -14.81 30.73 12.55
C ARG A 593 -13.99 32.00 12.45
N ASP A 594 -14.53 33.14 12.85
CA ASP A 594 -13.81 34.41 12.83
C ASP A 594 -12.57 34.36 13.74
N ALA A 595 -12.70 33.79 14.94
CA ALA A 595 -11.56 33.55 15.83
C ALA A 595 -10.53 32.58 15.22
N ALA A 596 -10.97 31.48 14.61
CA ALA A 596 -10.08 30.49 13.98
C ALA A 596 -9.37 31.03 12.73
N ALA A 597 -10.00 31.94 11.97
CA ALA A 597 -9.44 32.54 10.77
C ALA A 597 -8.40 33.64 11.09
N THR A 598 -8.52 34.30 12.24
CA THR A 598 -7.64 35.41 12.67
C THR A 598 -6.49 34.95 13.59
N GLY A 599 -6.64 33.80 14.26
CA GLY A 599 -5.64 33.24 15.17
C GLY A 599 -4.54 32.40 14.49
N PRO A 600 -3.49 32.00 15.25
CA PRO A 600 -2.50 31.04 14.78
C PRO A 600 -3.13 29.70 14.39
N ALA A 601 -2.58 29.03 13.36
CA ALA A 601 -3.09 27.76 12.87
C ALA A 601 -2.88 26.62 13.89
N LYS A 602 -3.91 26.36 14.71
CA LYS A 602 -4.03 25.18 15.58
C LYS A 602 -5.37 24.49 15.32
N PRO A 603 -5.45 23.16 15.45
CA PRO A 603 -6.72 22.46 15.29
C PRO A 603 -7.74 22.86 16.36
N VAL A 604 -8.95 23.15 15.90
CA VAL A 604 -10.14 23.43 16.71
C VAL A 604 -11.17 22.33 16.46
N ALA A 605 -11.76 21.78 17.52
CA ALA A 605 -12.89 20.87 17.46
C ALA A 605 -14.01 21.36 18.38
N VAL A 606 -15.27 21.20 17.95
CA VAL A 606 -16.45 21.60 18.74
C VAL A 606 -17.17 20.36 19.24
N VAL A 607 -17.47 20.32 20.53
CA VAL A 607 -18.38 19.35 21.15
C VAL A 607 -19.68 20.09 21.45
N HIS A 608 -20.79 19.60 20.92
CA HIS A 608 -22.08 20.25 21.15
C HIS A 608 -23.16 19.27 21.58
N VAL A 609 -24.11 19.76 22.37
CA VAL A 609 -25.29 19.02 22.83
C VAL A 609 -26.52 19.81 22.44
N GLU A 610 -27.43 19.23 21.65
CA GLU A 610 -28.75 19.81 21.30
C GLU A 610 -28.75 21.23 20.65
N ILE A 611 -27.61 21.71 20.12
CA ILE A 611 -27.57 22.95 19.30
C ILE A 611 -27.86 22.61 17.84
N GLY A 612 -29.11 22.80 17.41
CA GLY A 612 -29.54 22.59 16.03
C GLY A 612 -28.79 23.49 15.03
N GLY A 613 -28.46 22.95 13.86
CA GLY A 613 -27.81 23.70 12.77
C GLY A 613 -26.33 24.07 12.98
N LEU A 614 -25.78 23.98 14.20
CA LEU A 614 -24.38 24.36 14.49
C LEU A 614 -23.35 23.55 13.68
N ALA A 615 -23.52 22.23 13.60
CA ALA A 615 -22.61 21.36 12.84
C ALA A 615 -22.64 21.65 11.34
N GLU A 616 -23.83 21.89 10.77
CA GLU A 616 -24.00 22.26 9.36
C GLU A 616 -23.42 23.65 9.10
N ALA A 617 -23.70 24.61 9.98
CA ALA A 617 -23.17 25.97 9.90
C ALA A 617 -21.64 25.93 9.91
N LEU A 618 -20.99 25.27 10.88
CA LEU A 618 -19.53 25.16 10.96
C LEU A 618 -18.91 24.49 9.72
N ALA A 619 -19.63 23.60 9.04
CA ALA A 619 -19.17 22.92 7.84
C ALA A 619 -19.37 23.71 6.52
N ALA A 620 -20.34 24.63 6.46
CA ALA A 620 -20.80 25.27 5.21
C ALA A 620 -19.85 26.34 4.61
N ALA A 621 -18.96 26.97 5.38
CA ALA A 621 -18.28 28.21 4.96
C ALA A 621 -16.99 28.06 4.14
N ALA A 622 -16.80 26.97 3.40
CA ALA A 622 -15.65 26.83 2.48
C ALA A 622 -15.99 27.12 1.01
N GLY A 623 -17.21 27.58 0.69
CA GLY A 623 -17.56 27.87 -0.71
C GLY A 623 -18.88 28.57 -0.92
N THR A 624 -18.94 29.88 -0.68
CA THR A 624 -19.97 30.78 -1.25
C THR A 624 -19.53 32.25 -1.10
N VAL A 625 -18.84 32.78 -2.11
CA VAL A 625 -19.00 34.20 -2.47
C VAL A 625 -19.71 34.23 -3.81
N THR A 626 -21.05 34.14 -3.74
CA THR A 626 -21.92 34.54 -4.85
C THR A 626 -22.33 35.97 -4.56
N PRO A 627 -22.02 36.97 -5.41
CA PRO A 627 -22.48 38.34 -5.17
C PRO A 627 -24.01 38.34 -5.23
N ALA A 628 -24.62 38.92 -4.20
CA ALA A 628 -26.07 39.03 -4.06
C ALA A 628 -26.68 39.61 -5.34
N ARG A 629 -27.67 38.89 -5.90
CA ARG A 629 -28.59 39.40 -6.91
C ARG A 629 -29.33 40.61 -6.33
N GLY A 630 -28.89 41.81 -6.71
CA GLY A 630 -29.61 43.05 -6.43
C GLY A 630 -31.00 43.01 -7.05
N ALA A 631 -32.01 43.17 -6.21
CA ALA A 631 -33.40 43.35 -6.58
C ALA A 631 -33.57 44.58 -7.48
N ARG A 632 -34.41 44.43 -8.50
CA ARG A 632 -34.86 45.52 -9.38
C ARG A 632 -35.61 46.58 -8.56
N GLY A 633 -35.20 47.84 -8.70
CA GLY A 633 -35.92 49.00 -8.17
C GLY A 633 -35.57 50.26 -8.96
N ALA A 634 -36.48 50.64 -9.87
CA ALA A 634 -36.79 51.96 -10.44
C ALA A 634 -35.68 53.02 -10.70
N ALA A 635 -35.61 53.45 -11.96
CA ALA A 635 -34.89 54.62 -12.45
C ALA A 635 -35.41 55.96 -11.87
N PRO A 636 -34.63 57.05 -12.01
CA PRO A 636 -35.14 58.12 -12.87
C PRO A 636 -34.10 58.82 -13.78
N ALA A 637 -34.62 59.23 -14.94
CA ALA A 637 -34.40 60.42 -15.78
C ALA A 637 -32.99 60.97 -16.08
N ARG A 638 -32.74 61.15 -17.40
CA ARG A 638 -31.64 61.93 -18.01
C ARG A 638 -32.05 63.40 -18.23
N GLN A 639 -31.07 64.31 -18.13
CA GLN A 639 -30.68 65.40 -19.08
C GLN A 639 -29.87 66.52 -18.37
N PRO A 640 -29.16 67.44 -19.07
CA PRO A 640 -28.06 67.24 -20.02
C PRO A 640 -26.82 68.16 -19.73
N ALA A 641 -25.84 68.11 -20.63
CA ALA A 641 -24.45 68.63 -20.58
C ALA A 641 -24.19 70.12 -20.30
N ALA A 642 -22.97 70.41 -19.80
CA ALA A 642 -22.18 71.63 -20.07
C ALA A 642 -20.65 71.38 -19.93
N THR A 643 -19.88 71.82 -20.92
CA THR A 643 -18.40 71.90 -21.06
C THR A 643 -17.84 73.19 -20.42
N PRO A 644 -16.53 73.58 -20.53
CA PRO A 644 -15.21 72.92 -20.43
C PRO A 644 -14.19 73.70 -19.53
N ALA A 645 -12.96 73.20 -19.32
CA ALA A 645 -11.66 73.94 -19.17
C ALA A 645 -10.62 73.05 -18.43
N ALA A 646 -9.48 72.61 -18.99
CA ALA A 646 -8.26 73.29 -19.48
C ALA A 646 -7.03 73.02 -18.56
N GLY A 647 -5.91 72.57 -19.16
CA GLY A 647 -4.53 72.56 -18.62
C GLY A 647 -4.19 71.37 -17.72
N THR A 648 -3.03 70.69 -17.80
CA THR A 648 -1.78 70.95 -18.54
C THR A 648 -0.95 69.66 -18.53
N ALA A 649 -0.36 69.26 -19.66
CA ALA A 649 0.75 68.29 -19.75
C ALA A 649 2.11 69.06 -19.60
N PRO A 650 3.33 68.48 -19.62
CA PRO A 650 3.71 67.09 -20.00
C PRO A 650 4.89 66.47 -19.21
N ALA A 651 5.23 65.19 -19.49
CA ALA A 651 6.61 64.73 -19.79
C ALA A 651 6.65 63.19 -19.98
N ARG A 652 6.74 62.74 -21.24
CA ARG A 652 7.91 62.07 -21.88
C ARG A 652 7.91 60.52 -21.80
N GLN A 653 7.53 59.92 -22.93
CA GLN A 653 7.96 58.58 -23.41
C GLN A 653 9.42 58.65 -23.94
N PRO A 654 10.07 57.51 -24.25
CA PRO A 654 9.88 56.77 -25.52
C PRO A 654 9.69 55.24 -25.28
N ALA A 655 8.75 54.52 -25.91
CA ALA A 655 8.65 54.11 -27.32
C ALA A 655 9.87 53.29 -27.83
N ALA A 656 9.69 51.97 -28.02
CA ALA A 656 10.00 51.25 -29.27
C ALA A 656 9.81 49.72 -29.14
N THR A 657 8.90 49.16 -29.93
CA THR A 657 8.92 47.79 -30.53
C THR A 657 9.84 47.85 -31.79
N PRO A 658 10.14 46.77 -32.57
CA PRO A 658 9.84 45.33 -32.46
C PRO A 658 11.07 44.41 -32.77
N SER A 659 10.93 43.08 -32.70
CA SER A 659 11.39 42.13 -33.75
C SER A 659 11.34 40.66 -33.31
N ILE A 660 10.93 39.84 -34.28
CA ILE A 660 10.95 38.38 -34.36
C ILE A 660 12.39 37.90 -34.56
N ALA A 661 12.79 36.79 -33.92
CA ALA A 661 13.72 35.79 -34.48
C ALA A 661 13.81 34.55 -33.56
N GLU A 662 13.75 33.40 -34.19
CA GLU A 662 13.94 32.04 -33.65
C GLU A 662 15.37 31.84 -33.12
N THR A 663 15.53 31.15 -32.00
CA THR A 663 16.60 30.15 -31.84
C THR A 663 16.26 29.18 -30.71
N ALA A 664 16.08 27.93 -31.08
CA ALA A 664 16.04 26.80 -30.16
C ALA A 664 17.45 26.56 -29.62
N THR A 665 17.58 26.52 -28.29
CA THR A 665 18.79 25.99 -27.64
C THR A 665 18.37 25.08 -26.49
N GLU A 666 18.98 23.90 -26.50
CA GLU A 666 18.82 22.78 -25.58
C GLU A 666 18.96 23.19 -24.11
N THR A 667 18.07 22.68 -23.26
CA THR A 667 18.28 22.62 -21.81
C THR A 667 18.30 21.16 -21.35
N ALA A 668 19.36 20.85 -20.61
CA ALA A 668 19.70 19.58 -19.99
C ALA A 668 18.60 19.06 -19.03
N PRO A 669 18.57 17.76 -18.69
CA PRO A 669 17.46 17.16 -17.96
C PRO A 669 17.37 17.73 -16.54
N GLY A 670 16.22 18.33 -16.25
CA GLY A 670 15.89 18.96 -14.98
C GLY A 670 16.03 18.01 -13.80
N THR A 671 16.75 18.49 -12.81
CA THR A 671 16.68 18.09 -11.41
C THR A 671 15.23 17.93 -10.98
N ALA A 672 14.95 16.82 -10.28
CA ALA A 672 13.67 16.53 -9.67
C ALA A 672 13.13 17.77 -8.95
N THR A 673 11.96 18.24 -9.38
CA THR A 673 11.19 19.21 -8.62
C THR A 673 10.86 18.57 -7.28
N GLU A 674 11.49 19.06 -6.20
CA GLU A 674 11.07 18.74 -4.85
C GLU A 674 9.56 19.02 -4.74
N PRO A 675 8.75 18.07 -4.25
CA PRO A 675 7.35 18.36 -3.99
C PRO A 675 7.29 19.48 -2.95
N ALA A 676 6.64 20.58 -3.31
CA ALA A 676 6.42 21.72 -2.43
C ALA A 676 5.96 21.22 -1.05
N THR A 677 6.82 21.34 -0.05
CA THR A 677 6.55 21.01 1.34
C THR A 677 5.61 22.06 1.90
N GLY A 678 4.32 21.85 1.67
CA GLY A 678 3.26 22.71 2.16
C GLY A 678 1.94 22.21 1.62
N THR A 679 1.30 21.29 2.34
CA THR A 679 -0.14 21.08 2.21
C THR A 679 -0.78 22.45 2.47
N PRO A 680 -1.49 23.07 1.51
CA PRO A 680 -2.27 24.26 1.82
C PRO A 680 -3.36 23.80 2.79
N ALA A 681 -3.21 24.10 4.08
CA ALA A 681 -4.31 23.91 5.02
C ALA A 681 -5.40 24.90 4.61
N HIS A 682 -6.45 24.42 3.94
CA HIS A 682 -7.69 25.16 3.79
C HIS A 682 -8.34 25.27 5.17
N VAL A 683 -7.84 26.19 6.00
CA VAL A 683 -8.45 26.52 7.30
C VAL A 683 -9.80 27.16 6.99
N GLY A 684 -10.87 26.37 7.06
CA GLY A 684 -12.22 26.85 6.79
C GLY A 684 -13.34 26.10 7.48
N ARG A 685 -13.15 24.81 7.83
CA ARG A 685 -14.21 23.98 8.45
C ARG A 685 -13.80 23.50 9.82
N ILE A 686 -14.57 23.87 10.84
CA ILE A 686 -14.39 23.39 12.21
C ILE A 686 -15.29 22.17 12.41
N PRO A 687 -14.75 20.97 12.68
CA PRO A 687 -15.57 19.78 12.89
C PRO A 687 -16.34 19.85 14.21
N ALA A 688 -17.62 19.50 14.16
CA ALA A 688 -18.50 19.40 15.31
C ALA A 688 -18.83 17.93 15.63
N TYR A 689 -18.80 17.60 16.91
CA TYR A 689 -19.01 16.25 17.43
C TYR A 689 -20.14 16.24 18.46
N PRO A 690 -20.97 15.18 18.48
CA PRO A 690 -22.07 15.07 19.43
C PRO A 690 -21.63 14.64 20.84
N ALA A 691 -20.34 14.31 21.03
CA ALA A 691 -19.81 13.80 22.30
C ALA A 691 -18.32 14.13 22.45
N ALA A 692 -17.87 14.32 23.68
CA ALA A 692 -16.51 14.71 24.01
C ALA A 692 -15.48 13.63 23.60
N GLU A 693 -15.78 12.37 23.88
CA GLU A 693 -14.92 11.22 23.59
C GLU A 693 -14.63 11.10 22.10
N ARG A 694 -15.59 11.47 21.25
CA ARG A 694 -15.45 11.43 19.79
C ARG A 694 -14.51 12.51 19.28
N ALA A 695 -14.68 13.75 19.75
CA ALA A 695 -13.81 14.86 19.40
C ALA A 695 -12.37 14.60 19.87
N VAL A 696 -12.23 14.16 21.13
CA VAL A 696 -10.95 13.86 21.74
C VAL A 696 -10.23 12.72 21.02
N ARG A 697 -10.95 11.62 20.69
CA ARG A 697 -10.34 10.48 19.98
C ARG A 697 -9.88 10.85 18.58
N ALA A 698 -10.67 11.64 17.84
CA ALA A 698 -10.25 12.17 16.54
C ALA A 698 -8.99 13.04 16.67
N LEU A 699 -8.94 13.92 17.66
CA LEU A 699 -7.77 14.77 17.95
C LEU A 699 -6.54 13.93 18.36
N ALA A 700 -6.73 12.91 19.19
CA ALA A 700 -5.67 12.02 19.60
C ALA A 700 -5.05 11.26 18.43
N GLU A 701 -5.87 10.79 17.47
CA GLU A 701 -5.35 10.20 16.23
C GLU A 701 -4.57 11.22 15.38
N ALA A 702 -5.05 12.46 15.27
CA ALA A 702 -4.33 13.51 14.58
C ALA A 702 -2.98 13.85 15.24
N VAL A 703 -2.90 13.85 16.58
CA VAL A 703 -1.65 14.01 17.34
C VAL A 703 -0.69 12.84 17.10
N ARG A 704 -1.18 11.60 17.18
CA ARG A 704 -0.38 10.39 16.91
C ARG A 704 0.19 10.41 15.49
N TYR A 705 -0.64 10.74 14.51
CA TYR A 705 -0.22 10.86 13.11
C TYR A 705 0.78 12.00 12.89
N ALA A 706 0.54 13.18 13.48
CA ALA A 706 1.47 14.31 13.38
C ALA A 706 2.85 13.98 13.97
N GLN A 707 2.88 13.27 15.10
CA GLN A 707 4.11 12.77 15.71
C GLN A 707 4.82 11.76 14.81
N TRP A 708 4.08 10.76 14.29
CA TRP A 708 4.63 9.78 13.36
C TRP A 708 5.24 10.45 12.13
N ARG A 709 4.55 11.43 11.53
CA ARG A 709 5.01 12.14 10.34
C ARG A 709 6.32 12.90 10.58
N ARG A 710 6.47 13.53 11.76
CA ARG A 710 7.73 14.19 12.16
C ARG A 710 8.87 13.19 12.33
N GLN A 711 8.59 12.02 12.92
CA GLN A 711 9.59 10.96 13.12
C GLN A 711 10.01 10.31 11.79
N ALA A 712 9.05 10.07 10.90
CA ALA A 712 9.25 9.47 9.59
C ALA A 712 10.08 10.35 8.64
N ALA A 713 10.11 11.67 8.84
CA ALA A 713 10.92 12.61 8.06
C ALA A 713 12.44 12.36 8.20
N VAL A 714 12.87 11.71 9.28
CA VAL A 714 14.25 11.27 9.45
C VAL A 714 14.24 9.74 9.47
N PRO A 715 14.50 9.03 8.37
CA PRO A 715 14.44 7.57 8.37
C PRO A 715 15.53 6.97 9.28
N GLY A 716 15.20 5.85 9.94
CA GLY A 716 16.19 5.00 10.60
C GLY A 716 17.12 4.36 9.58
N LYS A 717 18.29 3.91 10.03
CA LYS A 717 19.28 3.22 9.19
C LYS A 717 19.21 1.73 9.47
N VAL A 718 19.26 0.91 8.42
CA VAL A 718 19.58 -0.51 8.58
C VAL A 718 21.08 -0.56 8.88
N PRO A 719 21.49 -1.05 10.06
CA PRO A 719 22.91 -1.10 10.40
C PRO A 719 23.66 -2.02 9.45
N ASP A 720 24.89 -1.64 9.16
CA ASP A 720 25.83 -2.49 8.46
C ASP A 720 26.64 -3.31 9.48
N PHE A 721 26.72 -4.61 9.24
CA PHE A 721 27.45 -5.56 10.08
C PHE A 721 28.57 -6.28 9.31
N GLU A 722 29.03 -5.70 8.19
CA GLU A 722 30.05 -6.25 7.27
C GLU A 722 31.24 -6.93 7.98
N ASP A 723 31.75 -6.40 9.09
CA ASP A 723 32.90 -6.98 9.82
C ASP A 723 32.56 -8.22 10.68
N THR A 724 31.28 -8.50 10.94
CA THR A 724 30.84 -9.55 11.87
C THR A 724 29.86 -10.56 11.27
N VAL A 725 29.38 -10.33 10.05
CA VAL A 725 28.46 -11.21 9.33
C VAL A 725 29.19 -11.90 8.18
N ASP A 726 29.14 -13.23 8.15
CA ASP A 726 29.64 -14.07 7.07
C ASP A 726 28.46 -14.64 6.27
N GLU A 727 27.86 -13.79 5.43
CA GLU A 727 26.71 -14.13 4.58
C GLU A 727 27.05 -15.31 3.65
N ALA A 728 28.26 -15.31 3.09
CA ALA A 728 28.70 -16.35 2.16
C ALA A 728 28.77 -17.73 2.84
N ARG A 729 29.22 -17.81 4.09
CA ARG A 729 29.18 -19.05 4.88
C ARG A 729 27.76 -19.49 5.16
N ALA A 730 26.90 -18.57 5.58
CA ALA A 730 25.50 -18.89 5.85
C ALA A 730 24.78 -19.41 4.60
N ALA A 731 24.97 -18.77 3.44
CA ALA A 731 24.42 -19.23 2.16
C ALA A 731 24.90 -20.65 1.79
N ARG A 732 26.19 -20.95 1.97
CA ARG A 732 26.73 -22.32 1.75
C ARG A 732 26.10 -23.34 2.69
N LEU A 733 25.94 -23.02 3.98
CA LEU A 733 25.30 -23.89 4.96
C LEU A 733 23.84 -24.15 4.60
N ILE A 734 23.08 -23.12 4.29
CA ILE A 734 21.66 -23.22 3.89
C ILE A 734 21.52 -24.08 2.63
N GLY A 735 22.34 -23.82 1.60
CA GLY A 735 22.34 -24.59 0.37
C GLY A 735 22.64 -26.07 0.60
N ALA A 736 23.62 -26.38 1.45
CA ALA A 736 23.94 -27.76 1.83
C ALA A 736 22.81 -28.45 2.63
N LEU A 737 22.12 -27.72 3.50
CA LEU A 737 21.04 -28.25 4.34
C LEU A 737 19.73 -28.48 3.57
N LEU A 738 19.46 -27.68 2.54
CA LEU A 738 18.28 -27.80 1.67
C LEU A 738 18.47 -28.83 0.54
N GLY A 739 19.68 -28.94 -0.02
CA GLY A 739 20.02 -29.86 -1.11
C GLY A 739 19.35 -29.53 -2.46
N PRO A 740 19.65 -30.30 -3.52
CA PRO A 740 19.02 -30.14 -4.84
C PRO A 740 17.60 -30.72 -4.83
N GLY A 741 16.58 -29.87 -5.02
CA GLY A 741 15.16 -30.25 -4.99
C GLY A 741 14.53 -30.22 -3.59
N PRO A 742 14.55 -29.06 -2.89
CA PRO A 742 14.11 -28.97 -1.50
C PRO A 742 12.60 -29.22 -1.30
N ASP A 743 12.25 -29.95 -0.23
CA ASP A 743 10.85 -30.22 0.14
C ASP A 743 10.12 -28.88 0.45
N PRO A 744 9.01 -28.56 -0.23
CA PRO A 744 8.22 -27.35 0.02
C PRO A 744 7.76 -27.18 1.47
N ARG A 745 7.65 -28.26 2.26
CA ARG A 745 7.28 -28.22 3.67
C ARG A 745 8.38 -27.66 4.56
N GLY A 746 9.63 -27.66 4.07
CA GLY A 746 10.80 -27.22 4.82
C GLY A 746 11.24 -28.21 5.91
N ARG A 747 12.33 -27.86 6.60
CA ARG A 747 13.02 -28.69 7.59
C ARG A 747 13.39 -27.85 8.83
N PRO A 748 13.09 -28.31 10.06
CA PRO A 748 13.66 -27.74 11.27
C PRO A 748 15.14 -28.14 11.40
N LEU A 749 15.97 -27.19 11.82
CA LEU A 749 17.40 -27.43 12.07
C LEU A 749 17.61 -28.10 13.44
N THR A 750 18.65 -28.93 13.54
CA THR A 750 19.15 -29.41 14.83
C THR A 750 19.77 -28.27 15.63
N HIS A 751 20.00 -28.48 16.93
CA HIS A 751 20.57 -27.44 17.80
C HIS A 751 21.95 -26.96 17.33
N ASP A 752 22.80 -27.89 16.88
CA ASP A 752 24.14 -27.56 16.39
C ASP A 752 24.10 -26.84 15.03
N GLU A 753 23.25 -27.29 14.10
CA GLU A 753 23.04 -26.61 12.80
C GLU A 753 22.51 -25.18 13.00
N ALA A 754 21.53 -25.00 13.89
CA ALA A 754 20.99 -23.68 14.22
C ALA A 754 22.06 -22.77 14.85
N ARG A 755 22.89 -23.31 15.75
CA ARG A 755 23.99 -22.56 16.39
C ARG A 755 25.05 -22.13 15.37
N GLU A 756 25.40 -23.00 14.43
CA GLU A 756 26.38 -22.68 13.38
C GLU A 756 25.87 -21.60 12.43
N LEU A 757 24.60 -21.71 11.99
CA LEU A 757 23.97 -20.71 11.13
C LEU A 757 23.87 -19.35 11.84
N LEU A 758 23.33 -19.32 13.07
CA LEU A 758 23.20 -18.10 13.87
C LEU A 758 24.56 -17.46 14.18
N GLY A 759 25.59 -18.29 14.42
CA GLY A 759 26.96 -17.85 14.64
C GLY A 759 27.56 -17.10 13.44
N SER A 760 27.12 -17.40 12.21
CA SER A 760 27.54 -16.67 11.00
C SER A 760 27.05 -15.22 10.98
N TYR A 761 26.07 -14.88 11.82
CA TYR A 761 25.55 -13.51 12.01
C TYR A 761 25.95 -12.91 13.37
N GLY A 762 26.93 -13.51 14.06
CA GLY A 762 27.38 -13.08 15.38
C GLY A 762 26.42 -13.41 16.53
N ILE A 763 25.36 -14.20 16.29
CA ILE A 763 24.39 -14.59 17.33
C ILE A 763 24.90 -15.82 18.06
N THR A 764 25.41 -15.62 19.28
CA THR A 764 25.98 -16.70 20.10
C THR A 764 24.91 -17.36 20.96
N VAL A 765 24.54 -18.60 20.62
CA VAL A 765 23.66 -19.45 21.41
C VAL A 765 24.47 -20.26 22.42
N ARG A 766 24.09 -20.24 23.71
CA ARG A 766 24.80 -20.99 24.76
C ARG A 766 24.72 -22.48 24.48
N PRO A 767 25.87 -23.19 24.48
CA PRO A 767 25.89 -24.62 24.21
C PRO A 767 25.11 -25.38 25.28
N THR A 768 24.33 -26.35 24.84
CA THR A 768 23.61 -27.29 25.69
C THR A 768 24.22 -28.67 25.45
N LEU A 769 24.79 -29.29 26.49
CA LEU A 769 25.48 -30.57 26.36
C LEU A 769 24.59 -31.73 26.83
N PRO A 770 24.46 -32.83 26.06
CA PRO A 770 23.74 -34.01 26.48
C PRO A 770 24.31 -34.62 27.76
N ALA A 771 23.43 -35.07 28.65
CA ALA A 771 23.79 -35.65 29.94
C ALA A 771 23.08 -37.00 30.17
N PRO A 772 23.27 -38.01 29.30
CA PRO A 772 22.53 -39.28 29.37
C PRO A 772 22.79 -40.09 30.67
N SER A 773 23.81 -39.73 31.46
CA SER A 773 24.06 -40.28 32.79
C SER A 773 24.55 -39.19 33.75
N PRO A 774 24.56 -39.42 35.08
CA PRO A 774 25.15 -38.51 36.06
C PRO A 774 26.62 -38.17 35.80
N GLU A 775 27.40 -39.13 35.30
CA GLU A 775 28.82 -38.95 34.95
C GLU A 775 28.98 -38.06 33.73
N ALA A 776 28.15 -38.28 32.70
CA ALA A 776 28.10 -37.42 31.53
C ALA A 776 27.66 -36.00 31.90
N ALA A 777 26.72 -35.85 32.83
CA ALA A 777 26.29 -34.55 33.37
C ALA A 777 27.47 -33.82 34.04
N ALA A 778 28.23 -34.52 34.89
CA ALA A 778 29.38 -33.97 35.58
C ALA A 778 30.49 -33.55 34.60
N ALA A 779 30.82 -34.39 33.62
CA ALA A 779 31.81 -34.07 32.58
C ALA A 779 31.36 -32.88 31.70
N ALA A 780 30.06 -32.79 31.38
CA ALA A 780 29.49 -31.64 30.69
C ALA A 780 29.61 -30.37 31.52
N ALA A 781 29.31 -30.42 32.82
CA ALA A 781 29.42 -29.28 33.72
C ALA A 781 30.87 -28.80 33.91
N GLU A 782 31.84 -29.73 33.99
CA GLU A 782 33.27 -29.38 34.04
C GLU A 782 33.72 -28.64 32.78
N ARG A 783 33.23 -29.05 31.60
CA ARG A 783 33.51 -28.36 30.34
C ARG A 783 32.85 -26.99 30.24
N LEU A 784 31.65 -26.84 30.80
CA LEU A 784 30.86 -25.60 30.73
C LEU A 784 31.24 -24.58 31.80
N GLY A 785 31.80 -25.04 32.92
CA GLY A 785 32.05 -24.24 34.12
C GLY A 785 30.81 -24.08 35.00
N TYR A 786 31.00 -24.13 36.32
CA TYR A 786 29.94 -23.89 37.31
C TYR A 786 29.72 -22.38 37.54
N PRO A 787 28.50 -21.94 37.93
CA PRO A 787 27.31 -22.76 38.16
C PRO A 787 26.58 -23.18 36.86
N VAL A 788 25.94 -24.35 36.90
CA VAL A 788 25.20 -24.93 35.77
C VAL A 788 23.73 -25.18 36.09
N ALA A 789 22.93 -25.32 35.04
CA ALA A 789 21.56 -25.81 35.08
C ALA A 789 21.49 -27.23 34.51
N LEU A 790 20.66 -28.07 35.13
CA LEU A 790 20.25 -29.37 34.62
C LEU A 790 18.79 -29.29 34.19
N LYS A 791 18.48 -29.60 32.92
CA LYS A 791 17.12 -29.52 32.36
C LYS A 791 16.76 -30.73 31.51
N THR A 792 15.47 -31.06 31.46
CA THR A 792 14.90 -32.07 30.54
C THR A 792 14.62 -31.48 29.16
N THR A 793 14.81 -32.26 28.10
CA THR A 793 14.44 -31.87 26.72
C THR A 793 13.30 -32.71 26.15
N ALA A 794 12.69 -33.58 26.97
CA ALA A 794 11.59 -34.44 26.58
C ALA A 794 10.37 -33.66 26.05
N PRO A 795 9.81 -33.98 24.86
CA PRO A 795 8.74 -33.21 24.23
C PRO A 795 7.50 -32.98 25.11
N HIS A 796 7.10 -33.95 25.92
CA HIS A 796 5.91 -33.88 26.78
C HIS A 796 6.10 -33.03 28.05
N LEU A 797 7.35 -32.65 28.37
CA LEU A 797 7.69 -31.76 29.50
C LEU A 797 8.15 -30.38 29.01
N ARG A 798 8.29 -30.17 27.69
CA ARG A 798 8.57 -28.85 27.13
C ARG A 798 7.42 -27.91 27.48
N HIS A 799 7.75 -26.71 27.96
CA HIS A 799 6.81 -25.67 28.40
C HIS A 799 6.04 -25.97 29.71
N ARG A 800 6.45 -26.99 30.48
CA ARG A 800 5.90 -27.30 31.80
C ARG A 800 6.94 -27.11 32.91
N ALA A 801 7.43 -25.87 33.04
CA ALA A 801 8.41 -25.52 34.06
C ALA A 801 7.89 -25.75 35.50
N ASP A 802 6.57 -25.73 35.68
CA ASP A 802 5.85 -26.05 36.92
C ASP A 802 6.09 -27.47 37.44
N LEU A 803 6.45 -28.41 36.55
CA LEU A 803 6.68 -29.81 36.91
C LEU A 803 8.11 -30.08 37.40
N GLY A 804 8.93 -29.03 37.59
CA GLY A 804 10.28 -29.20 38.12
C GLY A 804 11.24 -29.91 37.14
N GLY A 805 11.05 -29.75 35.84
CA GLY A 805 11.96 -30.28 34.81
C GLY A 805 13.30 -29.54 34.69
N VAL A 806 13.51 -28.48 35.49
CA VAL A 806 14.71 -27.64 35.49
C VAL A 806 15.25 -27.52 36.91
N ARG A 807 16.56 -27.66 37.08
CA ARG A 807 17.31 -27.41 38.33
C ARG A 807 18.38 -26.37 38.02
N LEU A 808 18.35 -25.26 38.72
CA LEU A 808 19.20 -24.09 38.48
C LEU A 808 20.24 -23.94 39.58
N ASP A 809 21.26 -23.12 39.33
CA ASP A 809 22.26 -22.68 40.30
C ASP A 809 23.02 -23.82 40.99
N LEU A 810 23.30 -24.90 40.23
CA LEU A 810 24.09 -26.03 40.73
C LEU A 810 25.55 -25.57 40.73
N ALA A 811 26.13 -25.39 41.91
CA ALA A 811 27.44 -24.75 42.09
C ALA A 811 28.61 -25.74 42.01
N ASN A 812 28.34 -27.04 42.15
CA ASN A 812 29.37 -28.07 42.15
C ASN A 812 28.84 -29.44 41.71
N GLN A 813 29.77 -30.38 41.51
CA GLN A 813 29.51 -31.72 41.00
C GLN A 813 28.58 -32.54 41.91
N SER A 814 28.67 -32.36 43.24
CA SER A 814 27.85 -33.08 44.21
C SER A 814 26.38 -32.65 44.15
N GLU A 815 26.12 -31.34 44.06
CA GLU A 815 24.79 -30.79 43.87
C GLU A 815 24.18 -31.25 42.54
N LEU A 816 24.96 -31.26 41.46
CA LEU A 816 24.50 -31.70 40.15
C LEU A 816 24.09 -33.18 40.15
N ARG A 817 24.91 -34.07 40.73
CA ARG A 817 24.57 -35.51 40.80
C ARG A 817 23.30 -35.75 41.62
N ARG A 818 23.15 -35.05 42.74
CA ARG A 818 21.94 -35.12 43.57
C ARG A 818 20.71 -34.63 42.79
N ALA A 819 20.82 -33.47 42.15
CA ALA A 819 19.75 -32.92 41.33
C ALA A 819 19.37 -33.84 40.16
N TYR A 820 20.34 -34.56 39.57
CA TYR A 820 20.10 -35.56 38.54
C TYR A 820 19.32 -36.78 39.05
N GLY A 821 19.70 -37.30 40.21
CA GLY A 821 18.99 -38.39 40.88
C GLY A 821 17.55 -38.00 41.24
N GLU A 822 17.35 -36.79 41.77
CA GLU A 822 16.02 -36.25 42.06
C GLU A 822 15.19 -36.10 40.78
N LEU A 823 15.76 -35.50 39.72
CA LEU A 823 15.06 -35.26 38.46
C LEU A 823 14.60 -36.57 37.79
N THR A 824 15.47 -37.57 37.73
CA THR A 824 15.14 -38.88 37.16
C THR A 824 14.22 -39.71 38.07
N GLY A 825 14.35 -39.59 39.38
CA GLY A 825 13.44 -40.24 40.34
C GLY A 825 12.02 -39.69 40.29
N LEU A 826 11.85 -38.38 40.07
CA LEU A 826 10.55 -37.71 40.02
C LEU A 826 9.86 -37.78 38.66
N LEU A 827 10.61 -37.65 37.56
CA LEU A 827 10.03 -37.39 36.23
C LEU A 827 10.17 -38.55 35.24
N GLY A 828 10.96 -39.59 35.56
CA GLY A 828 11.12 -40.78 34.71
C GLY A 828 12.57 -41.07 34.32
N LYS A 829 12.75 -42.07 33.45
CA LYS A 829 14.10 -42.55 33.10
C LYS A 829 14.86 -41.52 32.26
N ALA A 830 16.19 -41.48 32.40
CA ALA A 830 17.05 -40.55 31.64
C ALA A 830 16.88 -40.66 30.12
N THR A 831 16.58 -41.85 29.58
CA THR A 831 16.31 -42.08 28.16
C THR A 831 15.03 -41.39 27.67
N GLU A 832 14.03 -41.25 28.54
CA GLU A 832 12.76 -40.57 28.26
C GLU A 832 12.90 -39.06 28.47
N LEU A 833 13.62 -38.66 29.53
CA LEU A 833 13.82 -37.26 29.90
C LEU A 833 14.81 -36.52 29.00
N GLN A 834 15.77 -37.23 28.39
CA GLN A 834 16.83 -36.63 27.58
C GLN A 834 17.49 -35.42 28.29
N PRO A 835 18.05 -35.62 29.50
CA PRO A 835 18.59 -34.54 30.30
C PRO A 835 19.83 -33.91 29.65
N VAL A 836 19.98 -32.60 29.86
CA VAL A 836 21.07 -31.79 29.33
C VAL A 836 21.59 -30.81 30.39
N VAL A 837 22.87 -30.46 30.28
CA VAL A 837 23.54 -29.48 31.14
C VAL A 837 23.86 -28.21 30.33
N GLN A 838 23.64 -27.05 30.94
CA GLN A 838 23.93 -25.75 30.33
C GLN A 838 24.50 -24.79 31.40
N ALA A 839 25.45 -23.93 31.04
CA ALA A 839 25.96 -22.90 31.95
C ALA A 839 24.88 -21.88 32.33
N MET A 840 24.91 -21.37 33.56
CA MET A 840 24.01 -20.31 34.01
C MET A 840 24.28 -18.99 33.29
N ALA A 841 23.22 -18.27 32.90
CA ALA A 841 23.32 -16.89 32.45
C ALA A 841 23.39 -15.92 33.65
N PRO A 842 24.01 -14.74 33.49
CA PRO A 842 23.86 -13.65 34.47
C PRO A 842 22.38 -13.33 34.70
N ARG A 843 22.04 -12.91 35.92
CA ARG A 843 20.65 -12.53 36.26
C ARG A 843 20.20 -11.37 35.38
N GLY A 844 18.99 -11.48 34.83
CA GLY A 844 18.45 -10.53 33.89
C GLY A 844 16.95 -10.75 33.67
N VAL A 845 16.41 -10.04 32.69
CA VAL A 845 15.02 -10.20 32.26
C VAL A 845 14.96 -11.22 31.12
N ASP A 846 14.10 -12.22 31.26
CA ASP A 846 13.88 -13.22 30.21
C ASP A 846 13.01 -12.63 29.11
N THR A 847 13.50 -12.69 27.88
CA THR A 847 12.84 -12.15 26.68
C THR A 847 12.75 -13.19 25.58
N VAL A 848 11.93 -12.92 24.58
CA VAL A 848 11.72 -13.76 23.40
C VAL A 848 11.90 -12.91 22.16
N VAL A 849 12.73 -13.38 21.23
CA VAL A 849 12.92 -12.79 19.90
C VAL A 849 12.51 -13.83 18.86
N ARG A 850 11.57 -13.49 17.98
CA ARG A 850 11.15 -14.37 16.88
C ARG A 850 11.20 -13.62 15.56
N ALA A 851 11.51 -14.32 14.49
CA ALA A 851 11.25 -13.86 13.14
C ALA A 851 10.55 -14.98 12.36
N SER A 852 9.57 -14.63 11.54
CA SER A 852 8.89 -15.60 10.70
C SER A 852 8.47 -14.99 9.37
N ILE A 853 8.46 -15.80 8.32
CA ILE A 853 7.94 -15.41 7.02
C ILE A 853 6.47 -15.79 6.94
N ASP A 854 5.62 -14.77 6.84
CA ASP A 854 4.21 -14.91 6.52
C ASP A 854 3.98 -14.69 5.02
N ALA A 855 3.07 -15.47 4.44
CA ALA A 855 2.76 -15.39 3.02
C ALA A 855 2.11 -14.06 2.60
N ALA A 856 1.45 -13.37 3.53
CA ALA A 856 0.73 -12.12 3.27
C ALA A 856 1.58 -10.88 3.64
N ALA A 857 2.21 -10.85 4.82
CA ALA A 857 2.99 -9.68 5.27
C ALA A 857 4.51 -9.78 5.02
N GLY A 858 5.03 -10.98 4.78
CA GLY A 858 6.45 -11.21 4.66
C GLY A 858 7.18 -11.53 5.95
N ALA A 859 8.47 -11.23 5.98
CA ALA A 859 9.30 -11.44 7.16
C ALA A 859 8.90 -10.44 8.26
N VAL A 860 8.45 -10.97 9.39
CA VAL A 860 8.03 -10.20 10.56
C VAL A 860 8.94 -10.56 11.73
N LEU A 861 9.63 -9.56 12.27
CA LEU A 861 10.37 -9.63 13.52
C LEU A 861 9.41 -9.36 14.70
N SER A 862 9.55 -10.11 15.78
CA SER A 862 8.69 -10.05 16.96
C SER A 862 9.53 -10.07 18.24
N PHE A 863 9.11 -9.29 19.23
CA PHE A 863 9.76 -9.18 20.53
C PHE A 863 8.74 -9.15 21.66
N GLY A 864 9.06 -9.78 22.79
CA GLY A 864 8.29 -9.72 24.02
C GLY A 864 9.07 -10.26 25.22
N LEU A 865 8.49 -10.15 26.42
CA LEU A 865 9.05 -10.84 27.58
C LEU A 865 8.68 -12.32 27.54
N ALA A 866 9.55 -13.18 28.05
CA ALA A 866 9.27 -14.60 28.16
C ALA A 866 8.27 -14.90 29.28
N GLY A 867 7.51 -15.98 29.14
CA GLY A 867 6.64 -16.53 30.17
C GLY A 867 5.14 -16.39 29.89
N ALA A 868 4.38 -17.26 30.54
CA ALA A 868 2.94 -17.42 30.31
C ALA A 868 2.11 -16.14 30.45
N PRO A 869 2.34 -15.22 31.41
CA PRO A 869 1.58 -13.98 31.49
C PRO A 869 1.74 -13.09 30.26
N SER A 870 2.96 -12.98 29.72
CA SER A 870 3.25 -12.19 28.51
C SER A 870 2.55 -12.79 27.29
N GLU A 871 2.56 -14.12 27.18
CA GLU A 871 1.85 -14.85 26.11
C GLU A 871 0.34 -14.69 26.21
N LEU A 872 -0.25 -14.85 27.41
CA LEU A 872 -1.69 -14.74 27.64
C LEU A 872 -2.22 -13.32 27.44
N LEU A 873 -1.44 -12.31 27.82
CA LEU A 873 -1.80 -10.89 27.63
C LEU A 873 -1.48 -10.38 26.22
N GLY A 874 -0.83 -11.21 25.39
CA GLY A 874 -0.39 -10.83 24.05
C GLY A 874 0.59 -9.65 24.06
N ASP A 875 1.44 -9.55 25.10
CA ASP A 875 2.38 -8.44 25.25
C ASP A 875 3.63 -8.63 24.39
N THR A 876 3.39 -8.61 23.08
CA THR A 876 4.38 -8.78 22.03
C THR A 876 4.25 -7.66 21.02
N ALA A 877 5.38 -7.19 20.53
CA ALA A 877 5.45 -6.19 19.49
C ALA A 877 6.07 -6.79 18.23
N HIS A 878 5.80 -6.16 17.08
CA HIS A 878 6.22 -6.65 15.78
C HIS A 878 6.82 -5.54 14.91
N ARG A 879 7.71 -5.88 13.99
CA ARG A 879 8.28 -5.02 12.94
C ARG A 879 8.45 -5.81 11.64
N LEU A 880 8.38 -5.12 10.49
CA LEU A 880 8.75 -5.71 9.21
C LEU A 880 10.28 -5.80 9.11
N VAL A 881 10.76 -6.79 8.36
CA VAL A 881 12.16 -6.95 7.98
C VAL A 881 12.37 -6.37 6.58
N PRO A 882 13.48 -5.66 6.30
CA PRO A 882 14.56 -5.31 7.24
C PRO A 882 14.17 -4.21 8.24
N ALA A 883 14.51 -4.42 9.51
CA ALA A 883 14.33 -3.47 10.58
C ALA A 883 15.49 -2.46 10.63
N THR A 884 15.18 -1.20 10.93
CA THR A 884 16.16 -0.15 11.20
C THR A 884 16.53 -0.08 12.69
N ASP A 885 17.63 0.62 12.99
CA ASP A 885 18.03 1.00 14.36
C ASP A 885 16.86 1.54 15.19
N ARG A 886 16.04 2.42 14.61
CA ARG A 886 14.84 2.96 15.25
C ARG A 886 13.74 1.92 15.43
N ASP A 887 13.54 1.06 14.45
CA ASP A 887 12.55 -0.02 14.55
C ASP A 887 12.87 -0.93 15.74
N ALA A 888 14.15 -1.29 15.93
CA ALA A 888 14.60 -2.09 17.07
C ALA A 888 14.37 -1.35 18.41
N ALA A 889 14.78 -0.09 18.50
CA ALA A 889 14.61 0.73 19.70
C ALA A 889 13.14 0.93 20.10
N GLU A 890 12.27 1.17 19.12
CA GLU A 890 10.83 1.29 19.36
C GLU A 890 10.18 -0.07 19.67
N LEU A 891 10.62 -1.14 19.02
CA LEU A 891 10.12 -2.49 19.25
C LEU A 891 10.29 -2.87 20.73
N VAL A 892 11.46 -2.62 21.30
CA VAL A 892 11.76 -2.84 22.74
C VAL A 892 10.88 -1.98 23.65
N ARG A 893 10.61 -0.73 23.29
CA ARG A 893 9.83 0.22 24.10
C ARG A 893 8.31 0.05 23.98
N SER A 894 7.83 -0.64 22.95
CA SER A 894 6.41 -0.71 22.61
C SER A 894 5.60 -1.78 23.36
N ILE A 895 6.27 -2.74 24.01
CA ILE A 895 5.59 -3.71 24.88
C ILE A 895 5.15 -3.04 26.19
N LYS A 896 4.01 -3.45 26.73
CA LYS A 896 3.43 -2.91 27.97
C LYS A 896 4.35 -3.14 29.16
N ALA A 897 5.05 -4.26 29.20
CA ALA A 897 6.02 -4.60 30.24
C ALA A 897 7.42 -4.00 30.02
N ALA A 898 7.61 -3.11 29.03
CA ALA A 898 8.88 -2.43 28.77
C ALA A 898 9.51 -1.77 30.02
N PRO A 899 8.75 -1.18 30.98
CA PRO A 899 9.34 -0.63 32.20
C PRO A 899 10.24 -1.60 32.98
N MET A 900 10.03 -2.93 32.87
CA MET A 900 10.91 -3.92 33.49
C MET A 900 12.34 -3.91 32.92
N LEU A 901 12.50 -3.51 31.66
CA LEU A 901 13.80 -3.38 31.00
C LEU A 901 14.54 -2.09 31.40
N PHE A 902 13.80 -1.04 31.78
CA PHE A 902 14.35 0.28 32.10
C PHE A 902 14.44 0.57 33.61
N GLY A 903 14.22 -0.45 34.45
CA GLY A 903 14.28 -0.35 35.90
C GLY A 903 12.90 -0.14 36.54
N TRP A 904 12.27 -1.24 36.96
CA TRP A 904 10.98 -1.24 37.65
C TRP A 904 11.14 -1.69 39.10
N ARG A 905 10.48 -1.00 40.04
CA ARG A 905 10.50 -1.30 41.49
C ARG A 905 11.90 -1.49 42.09
N GLY A 906 12.86 -0.64 41.70
CA GLY A 906 14.23 -0.66 42.21
C GLY A 906 15.18 -1.66 41.51
N SER A 907 14.71 -2.37 40.49
CA SER A 907 15.57 -3.18 39.62
C SER A 907 16.49 -2.28 38.79
N ALA A 908 17.72 -2.73 38.54
CA ALA A 908 18.62 -2.03 37.62
C ALA A 908 18.13 -2.17 36.16
N PRO A 909 18.29 -1.14 35.31
CA PRO A 909 18.05 -1.26 33.88
C PRO A 909 18.91 -2.35 33.25
N VAL A 910 18.36 -3.05 32.25
CA VAL A 910 19.10 -4.06 31.47
C VAL A 910 19.81 -3.42 30.28
N ASP A 911 20.74 -4.15 29.67
CA ASP A 911 21.48 -3.74 28.48
C ASP A 911 20.59 -3.80 27.22
N THR A 912 19.71 -2.79 27.10
CA THR A 912 18.83 -2.63 25.95
C THR A 912 19.57 -2.41 24.62
N PRO A 913 20.73 -1.71 24.55
CA PRO A 913 21.53 -1.66 23.32
C PRO A 913 21.95 -3.04 22.80
N ALA A 914 22.40 -3.94 23.67
CA ALA A 914 22.75 -5.30 23.24
C ALA A 914 21.53 -6.07 22.69
N LEU A 915 20.35 -5.85 23.29
CA LEU A 915 19.10 -6.43 22.81
C LEU A 915 18.67 -5.85 21.46
N GLU A 916 18.77 -4.54 21.27
CA GLU A 916 18.51 -3.85 20.00
C GLU A 916 19.43 -4.39 18.90
N GLU A 917 20.71 -4.61 19.18
CA GLU A 917 21.67 -5.22 18.23
C GLU A 917 21.27 -6.66 17.86
N LEU A 918 20.86 -7.49 18.84
CA LEU A 918 20.41 -8.86 18.57
C LEU A 918 19.19 -8.88 17.64
N LEU A 919 18.23 -7.97 17.86
CA LEU A 919 17.05 -7.82 17.00
C LEU A 919 17.45 -7.48 15.55
N LEU A 920 18.43 -6.59 15.37
CA LEU A 920 18.93 -6.18 14.07
C LEU A 920 19.69 -7.32 13.36
N ARG A 921 20.48 -8.11 14.09
CA ARG A 921 21.17 -9.31 13.55
C ARG A 921 20.17 -10.38 13.09
N VAL A 922 19.12 -10.63 13.87
CA VAL A 922 18.03 -11.56 13.46
C VAL A 922 17.28 -11.03 12.24
N SER A 923 17.00 -9.72 12.21
CA SER A 923 16.41 -9.08 11.03
C SER A 923 17.28 -9.26 9.79
N ARG A 924 18.58 -9.04 9.89
CA ARG A 924 19.53 -9.15 8.78
C ARG A 924 19.60 -10.59 8.25
N LEU A 925 19.71 -11.59 9.13
CA LEU A 925 19.69 -13.01 8.76
C LEU A 925 18.48 -13.41 7.90
N VAL A 926 17.28 -12.94 8.28
CA VAL A 926 16.04 -13.30 7.56
C VAL A 926 15.87 -12.48 6.27
N ASP A 927 16.45 -11.28 6.19
CA ASP A 927 16.43 -10.47 4.97
C ASP A 927 17.35 -11.04 3.88
N ASP A 928 18.58 -11.38 4.29
CA ASP A 928 19.64 -11.93 3.43
C ASP A 928 19.31 -13.37 2.97
N HIS A 929 18.63 -14.15 3.81
CA HIS A 929 18.29 -15.54 3.52
C HIS A 929 16.79 -15.82 3.67
N PRO A 930 15.99 -15.61 2.60
CA PRO A 930 14.55 -15.87 2.58
C PRO A 930 14.18 -17.34 2.78
N GLU A 931 15.14 -18.25 2.64
CA GLU A 931 15.05 -19.66 3.00
C GLU A 931 14.80 -19.85 4.50
N VAL A 932 15.25 -18.90 5.34
CA VAL A 932 15.07 -18.89 6.79
C VAL A 932 13.65 -18.44 7.12
N VAL A 933 12.70 -19.36 6.96
CA VAL A 933 11.27 -19.10 7.13
C VAL A 933 10.82 -18.89 8.58
N SER A 934 11.61 -19.34 9.56
CA SER A 934 11.39 -18.96 10.96
C SER A 934 12.64 -19.09 11.84
N VAL A 935 12.83 -18.13 12.73
CA VAL A 935 13.81 -18.11 13.83
C VAL A 935 13.06 -17.84 15.13
N ALA A 936 13.36 -18.58 16.20
CA ALA A 936 12.91 -18.23 17.54
C ALA A 936 14.05 -18.42 18.54
N LEU A 937 14.38 -17.33 19.23
CA LEU A 937 15.36 -17.26 20.32
C LEU A 937 14.59 -17.17 21.63
N GLU A 938 14.64 -18.23 22.42
CA GLU A 938 13.80 -18.37 23.61
C GLU A 938 14.42 -19.32 24.66
N PRO A 939 14.63 -18.86 25.91
CA PRO A 939 14.65 -17.46 26.33
C PRO A 939 15.98 -16.77 25.93
N VAL A 940 15.92 -15.45 25.79
CA VAL A 940 17.08 -14.55 25.74
C VAL A 940 17.13 -13.78 27.06
N VAL A 941 18.13 -14.05 27.89
CA VAL A 941 18.31 -13.39 29.18
C VAL A 941 19.08 -12.10 28.98
N VAL A 942 18.47 -10.95 29.25
CA VAL A 942 19.09 -9.62 29.11
C VAL A 942 19.50 -9.13 30.49
N ALA A 943 20.81 -9.12 30.75
CA ALA A 943 21.39 -8.72 32.03
C ALA A 943 21.69 -7.20 32.03
N THR A 944 22.22 -6.68 33.13
CA THR A 944 22.67 -5.27 33.21
C THR A 944 23.86 -4.96 32.29
N ALA A 945 24.61 -5.98 31.90
CA ALA A 945 25.69 -5.91 30.92
C ALA A 945 25.62 -7.14 30.01
N GLY A 946 25.29 -6.92 28.75
CA GLY A 946 25.13 -7.94 27.73
C GLY A 946 23.86 -8.81 27.87
N LEU A 947 23.76 -9.79 26.98
CA LEU A 947 22.67 -10.75 26.93
C LEU A 947 23.20 -12.16 26.71
N THR A 948 22.34 -13.16 26.96
CA THR A 948 22.65 -14.57 26.75
C THR A 948 21.47 -15.28 26.11
N VAL A 949 21.66 -15.81 24.90
CA VAL A 949 20.65 -16.63 24.21
C VAL A 949 20.75 -18.08 24.71
N LEU A 950 19.74 -18.56 25.43
CA LEU A 950 19.74 -19.89 26.04
C LEU A 950 19.18 -21.00 25.14
N GLY A 951 18.32 -20.63 24.19
CA GLY A 951 17.70 -21.56 23.27
C GLY A 951 17.44 -20.90 21.92
N ALA A 952 17.56 -21.68 20.85
CA ALA A 952 17.26 -21.25 19.50
C ALA A 952 16.62 -22.39 18.71
N SER A 953 15.65 -22.05 17.88
CA SER A 953 15.07 -22.94 16.87
C SER A 953 15.01 -22.19 15.54
N VAL A 954 15.41 -22.88 14.47
CA VAL A 954 15.42 -22.33 13.11
C VAL A 954 14.78 -23.35 12.18
N ARG A 955 13.99 -22.87 11.22
CA ARG A 955 13.39 -23.69 10.16
C ARG A 955 13.76 -23.11 8.81
N LEU A 956 14.23 -23.98 7.91
CA LEU A 956 14.50 -23.64 6.52
C LEU A 956 13.38 -24.18 5.62
N ALA A 957 13.03 -23.47 4.57
CA ALA A 957 12.18 -23.96 3.49
C ALA A 957 12.52 -23.20 2.19
N PRO A 958 12.15 -23.72 1.01
CA PRO A 958 12.23 -22.92 -0.21
C PRO A 958 11.51 -21.59 -0.01
N PRO A 959 12.10 -20.46 -0.40
CA PRO A 959 11.46 -19.18 -0.18
C PRO A 959 10.17 -19.12 -0.98
N PRO A 960 9.07 -18.59 -0.43
CA PRO A 960 7.89 -18.32 -1.22
C PRO A 960 8.28 -17.34 -2.33
N ALA A 961 7.70 -17.49 -3.53
CA ALA A 961 7.96 -16.59 -4.65
C ALA A 961 7.76 -15.13 -4.19
N ARG A 962 8.85 -14.34 -4.15
CA ARG A 962 8.80 -12.92 -3.77
C ARG A 962 7.96 -12.16 -4.81
N SER A 963 6.73 -11.80 -4.44
CA SER A 963 5.79 -11.11 -5.34
C SER A 963 6.10 -9.62 -5.53
N ASP A 964 7.05 -9.06 -4.78
CA ASP A 964 7.34 -7.63 -4.65
C ASP A 964 8.69 -7.18 -5.24
N LEU A 965 9.64 -8.10 -5.42
CA LEU A 965 10.89 -7.89 -6.17
C LEU A 965 10.82 -8.44 -7.60
N GLY A 966 9.69 -9.06 -7.94
CA GLY A 966 9.36 -9.51 -9.29
C GLY A 966 8.96 -8.35 -10.20
N PRO A 967 8.84 -8.61 -11.50
CA PRO A 967 8.42 -7.60 -12.45
C PRO A 967 6.98 -7.14 -12.15
N ARG A 968 6.66 -5.89 -12.53
CA ARG A 968 5.34 -5.30 -12.27
C ARG A 968 4.23 -6.17 -12.85
N ARG A 969 3.36 -6.71 -12.00
CA ARG A 969 2.22 -7.54 -12.40
C ARG A 969 0.98 -7.20 -11.59
N LEU A 970 -0.17 -7.27 -12.23
CA LEU A 970 -1.45 -7.27 -11.53
C LEU A 970 -1.64 -8.62 -10.82
N PRO A 971 -2.40 -8.65 -9.71
CA PRO A 971 -2.71 -9.91 -9.04
C PRO A 971 -3.38 -10.90 -10.00
N SER A 972 -2.91 -12.15 -9.96
CA SER A 972 -3.56 -13.31 -10.58
C SER A 972 -4.66 -13.83 -9.65
N TYR A 973 -5.85 -14.10 -10.18
CA TYR A 973 -7.05 -14.49 -9.44
C TYR A 973 -7.38 -15.97 -9.59
#